data_AF-A0A8B8K8J3-F1
#
_entry.id   AF-A0A8B8K8J3-F1
#
_cell.length_a   1.000
_cell.length_b   1.000
_cell.length_c   1.000
_cell.angle_alpha   90.00
_cell.angle_beta   90.00
_cell.angle_gamma   90.00
#
_symmetry.space_group_name_H-M   'P 1'
#
loop_
_entity.id
_entity.type
_entity.pdbx_description
1 polymer ?
#
loop_
_entity_poly.entity_id
_entity_poly.type
_entity_poly.pdbx_seq_one_letter_code
_entity_poly.pdbx_strand_id
1 'polypeptide(L)'
;MAGDSNRSLRLLCRSKQLNKGSDPGIQYWLIGSPFFPPLTVASFLRCIHTLSSSSSPELQKESEDLRTLILKGFEVIGAVASGDDTNARAAVEAARALRKFLYGEGTDPPVIGAVAGENSGELRFFVSESRNATSLESVASIVQEEHPEKYVWENGCLLHCELPLKLPLYYPLKNPTADVEKAYTQATEAVIAKLRDPQAVYMLETSNKFSQDIPSPVIIRGLQLDFQTDLYKIKPLAEGDDGFDASSLSCSYFSISSKAGPPVFSAENADTIQVSVLFNSLGSSSASIVPFAEYIPVQEETKLLVVDIKLDVLCYSSRALPLKYAVSNLIILGLVDQLNILENLMLPNLLAQHARLKSYHFSPPGILHPITVFYELSFGETEMKQVEVRRSLHSRLGLPYDRPLLRISNALDFSKLMNNSIVSLRKGSSLLRDVHIGIPSSGVSGGTVSLLQGSYEYFHYLQDGFNDSGWGCAYRSLQTIISWFRLQNYTSIEVPSHREIQQTLVDIGDKDPSFIGSREWIGAIELSFVLDKLLGVTCKVINVRSGAELPEKCRELALHFENQSTPVMIGGGVLAYTLLGVDYNEASGDCAFLILDPHYTGTDDLKKIVSGGWCGWKKAVDNKGKNFFLHDKFYNLLLPQRPNMV
;
A
#
# COMPACT_ATOMS: atom_id res chain seq x y z
N MET A 1 -13.79 -30.96 -36.95
CA MET A 1 -13.51 -31.63 -35.67
C MET A 1 -12.00 -31.79 -35.54
N ALA A 2 -11.38 -30.88 -34.79
CA ALA A 2 -10.01 -30.89 -34.25
C ALA A 2 -9.86 -29.53 -33.52
N GLY A 3 -9.59 -29.41 -32.24
CA GLY A 3 -9.38 -30.41 -31.20
C GLY A 3 -9.98 -29.96 -29.87
N ASP A 4 -10.01 -30.88 -28.92
CA ASP A 4 -10.32 -30.63 -27.51
C ASP A 4 -9.54 -29.41 -27.01
N SER A 5 -10.26 -28.32 -26.80
CA SER A 5 -9.75 -27.07 -26.25
C SER A 5 -9.44 -27.27 -24.77
N ASN A 6 -8.20 -27.65 -24.46
CA ASN A 6 -7.62 -27.55 -23.12
C ASN A 6 -7.50 -26.05 -22.74
N ARG A 7 -8.62 -25.40 -22.46
CA ARG A 7 -8.65 -24.03 -21.94
C ARG A 7 -8.08 -24.05 -20.53
N SER A 8 -7.00 -23.31 -20.33
CA SER A 8 -6.38 -23.10 -19.03
C SER A 8 -6.67 -21.70 -18.50
N LEU A 9 -6.99 -21.60 -17.22
CA LEU A 9 -7.14 -20.34 -16.50
C LEU A 9 -5.92 -20.15 -15.60
N ARG A 10 -5.34 -18.95 -15.60
CA ARG A 10 -4.17 -18.63 -14.79
C ARG A 10 -4.56 -17.84 -13.56
N LEU A 11 -4.14 -18.30 -12.38
CA LEU A 11 -4.33 -17.61 -11.11
C LEU A 11 -2.99 -17.04 -10.63
N LEU A 12 -2.91 -15.71 -10.50
CA LEU A 12 -1.76 -15.03 -9.91
C LEU A 12 -1.90 -14.89 -8.38
N CYS A 13 -3.13 -14.94 -7.86
CA CYS A 13 -3.43 -14.90 -6.43
C CYS A 13 -3.73 -16.31 -5.89
N ARG A 14 -3.53 -16.52 -4.58
CA ARG A 14 -3.85 -17.80 -3.92
C ARG A 14 -5.33 -17.83 -3.51
N SER A 15 -6.08 -18.83 -3.97
CA SER A 15 -7.51 -18.99 -3.65
C SER A 15 -7.81 -19.43 -2.21
N LYS A 16 -6.80 -19.87 -1.45
CA LYS A 16 -6.96 -20.50 -0.12
C LYS A 16 -7.42 -19.56 1.02
N GLN A 17 -7.65 -18.28 0.75
CA GLN A 17 -8.06 -17.28 1.74
C GLN A 17 -9.49 -16.74 1.55
N LEU A 18 -10.28 -17.32 0.64
CA LEU A 18 -11.68 -16.92 0.46
C LEU A 18 -12.50 -17.34 1.69
N ASN A 19 -12.83 -16.37 2.53
CA ASN A 19 -13.67 -16.60 3.70
C ASN A 19 -15.04 -17.12 3.27
N LYS A 20 -15.51 -18.16 3.98
CA LYS A 20 -16.84 -18.76 3.77
C LYS A 20 -17.92 -17.73 4.09
N GLY A 21 -18.52 -17.14 3.06
CA GLY A 21 -19.81 -16.47 3.20
C GLY A 21 -20.90 -17.52 3.27
N SER A 22 -21.74 -17.48 4.31
CA SER A 22 -22.90 -18.36 4.48
C SER A 22 -24.08 -18.00 3.57
N ASP A 23 -23.97 -16.89 2.82
CA ASP A 23 -25.10 -16.37 2.04
C ASP A 23 -25.00 -16.77 0.55
N PRO A 24 -26.13 -17.20 -0.06
CA PRO A 24 -26.21 -17.43 -1.49
C PRO A 24 -26.20 -16.08 -2.23
N GLY A 25 -25.14 -15.83 -3.00
CA GLY A 25 -24.96 -14.58 -3.74
C GLY A 25 -23.61 -14.49 -4.45
N ILE A 26 -23.32 -13.32 -5.02
CA ILE A 26 -21.99 -12.99 -5.57
C ILE A 26 -21.07 -12.61 -4.42
N GLN A 27 -20.01 -13.40 -4.23
CA GLN A 27 -19.09 -13.22 -3.10
C GLN A 27 -17.87 -12.38 -3.48
N TYR A 28 -17.35 -12.55 -4.70
CA TYR A 28 -16.13 -11.87 -5.13
C TYR A 28 -16.21 -11.44 -6.60
N TRP A 29 -15.53 -10.35 -6.90
CA TRP A 29 -15.21 -9.87 -8.24
C TRP A 29 -13.80 -10.32 -8.60
N LEU A 30 -13.63 -10.83 -9.83
CA LEU A 30 -12.33 -11.26 -10.35
C LEU A 30 -11.69 -10.10 -11.10
N ILE A 31 -10.48 -9.73 -10.71
CA ILE A 31 -9.74 -8.64 -11.35
C ILE A 31 -8.67 -9.23 -12.26
N GLY A 32 -8.54 -8.67 -13.46
CA GLY A 32 -7.48 -9.00 -14.41
C GLY A 32 -6.98 -7.74 -15.11
N SER A 33 -6.17 -7.91 -16.15
CA SER A 33 -5.67 -6.81 -16.96
C SER A 33 -5.82 -7.14 -18.44
N PRO A 34 -6.19 -6.17 -19.30
CA PRO A 34 -6.15 -6.36 -20.77
C PRO A 34 -4.73 -6.61 -21.29
N PHE A 35 -3.70 -6.33 -20.49
CA PHE A 35 -2.29 -6.56 -20.84
C PHE A 35 -1.80 -7.96 -20.52
N PHE A 36 -2.61 -8.78 -19.84
CA PHE A 36 -2.31 -10.18 -19.59
C PHE A 36 -2.96 -11.06 -20.65
N PRO A 37 -2.43 -12.29 -20.87
CA PRO A 37 -3.14 -13.30 -21.63
C PRO A 37 -4.58 -13.45 -21.14
N PRO A 38 -5.55 -13.73 -22.03
CA PRO A 38 -6.93 -13.97 -21.65
C PRO A 38 -7.05 -15.00 -20.54
N LEU A 39 -8.07 -14.85 -19.68
CA LEU A 39 -8.32 -15.76 -18.55
C LEU A 39 -7.22 -15.77 -17.47
N THR A 40 -6.59 -14.62 -17.23
CA THR A 40 -5.62 -14.43 -16.13
C THR A 40 -6.25 -13.61 -15.00
N VAL A 41 -6.41 -14.21 -13.82
CA VAL A 41 -6.95 -13.56 -12.61
C VAL A 41 -5.81 -13.06 -11.74
N ALA A 42 -5.76 -11.74 -11.54
CA ALA A 42 -4.77 -11.05 -10.72
C ALA A 42 -5.16 -11.01 -9.25
N SER A 43 -6.42 -10.72 -8.93
CA SER A 43 -6.91 -10.61 -7.55
C SER A 43 -8.40 -10.93 -7.42
N PHE A 44 -8.83 -11.21 -6.18
CA PHE A 44 -10.23 -11.36 -5.80
C PHE A 44 -10.62 -10.19 -4.90
N LEU A 45 -11.67 -9.45 -5.27
CA LEU A 45 -12.23 -8.39 -4.42
C LEU A 45 -13.60 -8.82 -3.92
N ARG A 46 -13.79 -8.84 -2.60
CA ARG A 46 -15.07 -9.24 -2.00
C ARG A 46 -16.16 -8.23 -2.36
N CYS A 47 -17.34 -8.73 -2.70
CA CYS A 47 -18.55 -7.94 -2.82
C CYS A 47 -19.03 -7.58 -1.41
N ILE A 48 -19.26 -6.29 -1.13
CA ILE A 48 -19.63 -5.81 0.21
C ILE A 48 -20.99 -5.11 0.24
N HIS A 49 -21.51 -4.66 -0.90
CA HIS A 49 -22.86 -4.10 -1.00
C HIS A 49 -23.82 -5.13 -1.58
N THR A 50 -24.79 -5.54 -0.77
CA THR A 50 -25.84 -6.47 -1.16
C THR A 50 -27.22 -5.86 -0.91
N LEU A 51 -28.18 -6.21 -1.76
CA LEU A 51 -29.57 -5.81 -1.59
C LEU A 51 -30.16 -6.56 -0.39
N SER A 52 -30.81 -5.80 0.50
CA SER A 52 -31.41 -6.32 1.73
C SER A 52 -32.49 -7.39 1.51
N SER A 53 -33.03 -7.51 0.29
CA SER A 53 -34.11 -8.41 -0.08
C SER A 53 -33.67 -9.72 -0.75
N SER A 54 -32.48 -9.81 -1.33
CA SER A 54 -32.13 -10.93 -2.23
C SER A 54 -30.66 -11.39 -2.19
N SER A 55 -29.83 -10.86 -1.27
CA SER A 55 -28.38 -11.13 -1.19
C SER A 55 -27.62 -10.92 -2.52
N SER A 56 -28.27 -10.24 -3.48
CA SER A 56 -27.73 -9.92 -4.79
C SER A 56 -26.90 -8.65 -4.68
N PRO A 57 -25.82 -8.49 -5.47
CA PRO A 57 -24.97 -7.32 -5.37
C PRO A 57 -25.71 -6.03 -5.74
N GLU A 58 -25.52 -4.97 -4.97
CA GLU A 58 -25.98 -3.63 -5.30
C GLU A 58 -24.99 -3.00 -6.32
N LEU A 59 -25.23 -3.28 -7.60
CA LEU A 59 -24.26 -3.02 -8.68
C LEU A 59 -23.85 -1.56 -8.82
N GLN A 60 -24.77 -0.60 -8.60
CA GLN A 60 -24.46 0.81 -8.71
C GLN A 60 -23.40 1.22 -7.68
N LYS A 61 -23.63 0.88 -6.42
CA LYS A 61 -22.72 1.21 -5.32
C LYS A 61 -21.39 0.46 -5.41
N GLU A 62 -21.43 -0.82 -5.81
CA GLU A 62 -20.20 -1.56 -6.13
C GLU A 62 -19.41 -0.91 -7.28
N SER A 63 -20.09 -0.40 -8.31
CA SER A 63 -19.41 0.28 -9.42
C SER A 63 -18.76 1.60 -9.01
N GLU A 64 -19.41 2.38 -8.13
CA GLU A 64 -18.87 3.63 -7.61
C GLU A 64 -17.61 3.40 -6.77
N ASP A 65 -17.63 2.41 -5.87
CA ASP A 65 -16.47 2.02 -5.08
C ASP A 65 -15.31 1.53 -5.96
N LEU A 66 -15.59 0.60 -6.89
CA LEU A 66 -14.57 -0.07 -7.68
C LEU A 66 -13.94 0.82 -8.75
N ARG A 67 -14.67 1.83 -9.25
CA ARG A 67 -14.22 2.70 -10.35
C ARG A 67 -12.91 3.42 -10.05
N THR A 68 -12.71 3.85 -8.80
CA THR A 68 -11.43 4.43 -8.35
C THR A 68 -10.57 3.47 -7.55
N LEU A 69 -11.15 2.47 -6.89
CA LEU A 69 -10.36 1.49 -6.14
C LEU A 69 -9.42 0.71 -7.06
N ILE A 70 -9.92 0.26 -8.21
CA ILE A 70 -9.15 -0.50 -9.20
C ILE A 70 -8.37 0.48 -10.08
N LEU A 71 -7.05 0.31 -10.12
CA LEU A 71 -6.16 1.07 -11.01
C LEU A 71 -6.55 0.89 -12.48
N LYS A 72 -6.51 1.97 -13.26
CA LYS A 72 -6.63 1.85 -14.72
C LYS A 72 -5.50 0.98 -15.27
N GLY A 73 -5.84 0.11 -16.21
CA GLY A 73 -4.98 -1.00 -16.63
C GLY A 73 -5.29 -2.32 -15.93
N PHE A 74 -6.15 -2.30 -14.91
CA PHE A 74 -6.86 -3.46 -14.38
C PHE A 74 -8.37 -3.30 -14.55
N GLU A 75 -9.08 -4.42 -14.59
CA GLU A 75 -10.52 -4.44 -14.80
C GLU A 75 -11.20 -5.68 -14.21
N VAL A 76 -12.52 -5.59 -14.00
CA VAL A 76 -13.35 -6.70 -13.53
C VAL A 76 -13.60 -7.69 -14.66
N ILE A 77 -12.92 -8.83 -14.67
CA ILE A 77 -13.01 -9.85 -15.73
C ILE A 77 -14.00 -10.98 -15.42
N GLY A 78 -14.60 -10.98 -14.22
CA GLY A 78 -15.51 -12.04 -13.81
C GLY A 78 -16.03 -11.89 -12.38
N ALA A 79 -16.76 -12.90 -11.92
CA ALA A 79 -17.26 -12.96 -10.55
C ALA A 79 -17.29 -14.40 -10.00
N VAL A 80 -17.39 -14.52 -8.68
CA VAL A 80 -17.54 -15.78 -7.95
C VAL A 80 -18.91 -15.80 -7.28
N ALA A 81 -19.72 -16.82 -7.56
CA ALA A 81 -20.96 -17.10 -6.86
C ALA A 81 -20.78 -18.23 -5.83
N SER A 82 -21.60 -18.20 -4.78
CA SER A 82 -21.76 -19.35 -3.88
C SER A 82 -22.74 -20.37 -4.47
N GLY A 83 -22.46 -21.66 -4.34
CA GLY A 83 -23.41 -22.74 -4.66
C GLY A 83 -22.87 -23.81 -5.60
N ASP A 84 -23.71 -24.25 -6.55
CA ASP A 84 -23.37 -25.24 -7.57
C ASP A 84 -23.11 -24.62 -8.96
N ASP A 85 -22.78 -25.46 -9.95
CA ASP A 85 -22.43 -25.03 -11.31
C ASP A 85 -23.53 -24.23 -12.01
N THR A 86 -24.79 -24.34 -11.57
CA THR A 86 -25.90 -23.57 -12.14
C THR A 86 -25.75 -22.08 -11.84
N ASN A 87 -25.06 -21.73 -10.76
CA ASN A 87 -24.79 -20.35 -10.33
C ASN A 87 -23.66 -19.67 -11.12
N ALA A 88 -22.88 -20.43 -11.89
CA ALA A 88 -21.83 -19.87 -12.75
C ALA A 88 -22.42 -18.86 -13.75
N ARG A 89 -23.64 -19.11 -14.25
CA ARG A 89 -24.35 -18.19 -15.13
C ARG A 89 -24.68 -16.86 -14.45
N ALA A 90 -25.19 -16.93 -13.22
CA ALA A 90 -25.48 -15.74 -12.42
C ALA A 90 -24.21 -14.91 -12.15
N ALA A 91 -23.07 -15.57 -11.90
CA ALA A 91 -21.77 -14.90 -11.77
C ALA A 91 -21.36 -14.15 -13.05
N VAL A 92 -21.47 -14.79 -14.21
CA VAL A 92 -21.19 -14.15 -15.51
C VAL A 92 -22.12 -12.96 -15.76
N GLU A 93 -23.42 -13.11 -15.51
CA GLU A 93 -24.41 -12.06 -15.72
C GLU A 93 -24.15 -10.86 -14.80
N ALA A 94 -23.86 -11.11 -13.52
CA ALA A 94 -23.51 -10.06 -12.57
C ALA A 94 -22.22 -9.33 -12.96
N ALA A 95 -21.18 -10.06 -13.37
CA ALA A 95 -19.93 -9.47 -13.86
C ALA A 95 -20.14 -8.61 -15.10
N ARG A 96 -20.93 -9.08 -16.08
CA ARG A 96 -21.30 -8.29 -17.27
C ARG A 96 -22.05 -7.02 -16.92
N ALA A 97 -23.02 -7.13 -16.02
CA ALA A 97 -23.79 -5.97 -15.58
C ALA A 97 -22.88 -4.95 -14.88
N LEU A 98 -22.00 -5.39 -13.97
CA LEU A 98 -21.03 -4.51 -13.32
C LEU A 98 -20.05 -3.86 -14.31
N ARG A 99 -19.52 -4.64 -15.26
CA ARG A 99 -18.65 -4.12 -16.34
C ARG A 99 -19.35 -3.02 -17.14
N LYS A 100 -20.64 -3.18 -17.43
CA LYS A 100 -21.42 -2.13 -18.12
C LYS A 100 -21.48 -0.83 -17.32
N PHE A 101 -21.64 -0.91 -15.99
CA PHE A 101 -21.60 0.28 -15.13
C PHE A 101 -20.19 0.91 -15.06
N LEU A 102 -19.13 0.09 -15.04
CA LEU A 102 -17.76 0.57 -14.91
C LEU A 102 -17.17 1.13 -16.22
N TYR A 103 -17.45 0.49 -17.35
CA TYR A 103 -16.75 0.72 -18.62
C TYR A 103 -17.69 1.11 -19.78
N GLY A 104 -19.01 1.11 -19.57
CA GLY A 104 -19.99 1.46 -20.59
C GLY A 104 -20.32 0.32 -21.56
N GLU A 105 -20.97 0.66 -22.68
CA GLU A 105 -21.26 -0.28 -23.77
C GLU A 105 -20.08 -0.32 -24.76
N GLY A 106 -19.15 -1.27 -24.58
CA GLY A 106 -17.92 -1.40 -25.36
C GLY A 106 -17.69 -2.81 -25.91
N THR A 107 -16.43 -3.20 -26.08
CA THR A 107 -16.09 -4.60 -26.38
C THR A 107 -16.54 -5.52 -25.26
N ASP A 108 -16.90 -6.73 -25.66
CA ASP A 108 -17.42 -7.77 -24.80
C ASP A 108 -16.39 -8.90 -24.73
N PRO A 109 -15.33 -8.73 -23.92
CA PRO A 109 -14.32 -9.76 -23.76
C PRO A 109 -14.90 -10.98 -23.05
N PRO A 110 -14.23 -12.14 -23.12
CA PRO A 110 -14.63 -13.33 -22.38
C PRO A 110 -14.74 -13.04 -20.88
N VAL A 111 -15.87 -13.41 -20.28
CA VAL A 111 -16.15 -13.20 -18.86
C VAL A 111 -16.06 -14.52 -18.11
N ILE A 112 -15.41 -14.49 -16.95
CA ILE A 112 -15.25 -15.65 -16.08
C ILE A 112 -16.39 -15.71 -15.05
N GLY A 113 -17.09 -16.82 -15.00
CA GLY A 113 -17.99 -17.18 -13.90
C GLY A 113 -17.36 -18.28 -13.06
N ALA A 114 -17.13 -18.03 -11.79
CA ALA A 114 -16.63 -19.03 -10.87
C ALA A 114 -17.68 -19.40 -9.83
N VAL A 115 -17.61 -20.62 -9.32
CA VAL A 115 -18.47 -21.11 -8.25
C VAL A 115 -17.63 -21.66 -7.12
N ALA A 116 -17.90 -21.21 -5.90
CA ALA A 116 -17.32 -21.76 -4.67
C ALA A 116 -18.28 -22.80 -4.07
N GLY A 117 -17.84 -24.06 -4.01
CA GLY A 117 -18.65 -25.14 -3.42
C GLY A 117 -18.79 -25.03 -1.90
N GLU A 118 -20.00 -25.28 -1.39
CA GLU A 118 -20.37 -25.09 0.03
C GLU A 118 -19.49 -25.87 1.03
N ASN A 119 -18.97 -27.04 0.63
CA ASN A 119 -18.27 -27.96 1.54
C ASN A 119 -16.73 -28.01 1.36
N SER A 120 -16.20 -27.81 0.16
CA SER A 120 -14.75 -27.94 -0.12
C SER A 120 -14.00 -26.60 -0.22
N GLY A 121 -14.70 -25.48 -0.49
CA GLY A 121 -14.05 -24.20 -0.82
C GLY A 121 -13.26 -24.23 -2.13
N GLU A 122 -13.40 -25.30 -2.91
CA GLU A 122 -12.77 -25.45 -4.21
C GLU A 122 -13.53 -24.62 -5.25
N LEU A 123 -12.79 -23.83 -6.03
CA LEU A 123 -13.36 -23.00 -7.08
C LEU A 123 -13.43 -23.78 -8.39
N ARG A 124 -14.62 -23.77 -9.00
CA ARG A 124 -14.82 -24.25 -10.37
C ARG A 124 -15.07 -23.06 -11.28
N PHE A 125 -14.40 -23.02 -12.42
CA PHE A 125 -14.41 -21.88 -13.33
C PHE A 125 -15.08 -22.21 -14.65
N PHE A 126 -15.83 -21.24 -15.16
CA PHE A 126 -16.55 -21.28 -16.42
C PHE A 126 -16.28 -19.99 -17.19
N VAL A 127 -16.32 -20.07 -18.51
CA VAL A 127 -16.09 -18.92 -19.40
C VAL A 127 -17.27 -18.72 -20.32
N SER A 128 -17.65 -17.47 -20.52
CA SER A 128 -18.60 -17.05 -21.55
C SER A 128 -17.93 -16.10 -22.53
N GLU A 129 -17.77 -16.56 -23.78
CA GLU A 129 -17.03 -15.87 -24.85
C GLU A 129 -17.71 -14.59 -25.35
N SER A 130 -19.04 -14.51 -25.27
CA SER A 130 -19.78 -13.31 -25.67
C SER A 130 -21.17 -13.23 -25.03
N ARG A 131 -21.78 -12.06 -25.07
CA ARG A 131 -23.06 -11.67 -24.50
C ARG A 131 -24.21 -12.51 -25.04
N ASN A 132 -24.07 -13.00 -26.26
CA ASN A 132 -25.05 -13.85 -26.94
C ASN A 132 -24.75 -15.35 -26.80
N ALA A 133 -23.64 -15.72 -26.17
CA ALA A 133 -23.30 -17.12 -25.94
C ALA A 133 -24.25 -17.71 -24.88
N THR A 134 -25.06 -18.67 -25.29
CA THR A 134 -25.98 -19.42 -24.41
C THR A 134 -25.26 -20.54 -23.64
N SER A 135 -24.12 -21.01 -24.16
CA SER A 135 -23.27 -22.03 -23.56
C SER A 135 -22.18 -21.44 -22.68
N LEU A 136 -22.07 -21.97 -21.46
CA LEU A 136 -20.92 -21.77 -20.57
C LEU A 136 -19.95 -22.95 -20.79
N GLU A 137 -18.69 -22.64 -21.00
CA GLU A 137 -17.66 -23.66 -21.16
C GLU A 137 -16.89 -23.83 -19.85
N SER A 138 -16.76 -25.07 -19.38
CA SER A 138 -15.99 -25.40 -18.18
C SER A 138 -14.48 -25.30 -18.46
N VAL A 139 -13.73 -24.75 -17.52
CA VAL A 139 -12.26 -24.66 -17.60
C VAL A 139 -11.65 -25.99 -17.14
N ALA A 140 -10.88 -26.63 -18.01
CA ALA A 140 -10.32 -27.97 -17.76
C ALA A 140 -9.03 -27.96 -16.92
N SER A 141 -8.27 -26.87 -16.92
CA SER A 141 -6.99 -26.76 -16.23
C SER A 141 -6.81 -25.41 -15.55
N ILE A 142 -6.32 -25.41 -14.31
CA ILE A 142 -6.00 -24.21 -13.55
C ILE A 142 -4.49 -24.17 -13.35
N VAL A 143 -3.83 -23.12 -13.83
CA VAL A 143 -2.39 -22.89 -13.67
C VAL A 143 -2.19 -21.86 -12.57
N GLN A 144 -1.63 -22.29 -11.44
CA GLN A 144 -1.19 -21.38 -10.39
C GLN A 144 0.19 -20.82 -10.74
N GLU A 145 0.33 -19.50 -10.81
CA GLU A 145 1.62 -18.86 -11.05
C GLU A 145 2.52 -18.95 -9.80
N GLU A 146 3.77 -19.35 -9.99
CA GLU A 146 4.73 -19.53 -8.88
C GLU A 146 5.33 -18.20 -8.43
N HIS A 147 5.50 -17.25 -9.36
CA HIS A 147 6.10 -15.94 -9.12
C HIS A 147 5.20 -14.81 -9.63
N PRO A 148 4.03 -14.59 -9.01
CA PRO A 148 3.02 -13.67 -9.51
C PRO A 148 3.48 -12.21 -9.51
N GLU A 149 4.33 -11.79 -8.56
CA GLU A 149 4.88 -10.44 -8.52
C GLU A 149 5.79 -10.20 -9.73
N LYS A 150 6.65 -11.17 -10.05
CA LYS A 150 7.48 -11.13 -11.26
C LYS A 150 6.61 -11.05 -12.50
N TYR A 151 5.57 -11.87 -12.58
CA TYR A 151 4.64 -11.91 -13.71
C TYR A 151 4.03 -10.53 -14.02
N VAL A 152 3.62 -9.80 -12.98
CA VAL A 152 3.00 -8.47 -13.14
C VAL A 152 4.06 -7.39 -13.43
N TRP A 153 5.16 -7.36 -12.67
CA TRP A 153 6.06 -6.21 -12.67
C TRP A 153 7.26 -6.30 -13.62
N GLU A 154 7.58 -7.50 -14.16
CA GLU A 154 8.66 -7.65 -15.13
C GLU A 154 8.38 -6.87 -16.42
N ASN A 155 7.15 -6.95 -16.92
CA ASN A 155 6.70 -6.23 -18.11
C ASN A 155 5.71 -5.10 -17.82
N GLY A 156 5.47 -4.80 -16.54
CA GLY A 156 4.61 -3.72 -16.07
C GLY A 156 5.39 -2.44 -15.80
N CYS A 157 4.70 -1.31 -15.89
CA CYS A 157 5.14 -0.02 -15.38
C CYS A 157 3.95 0.78 -14.83
N LEU A 158 4.26 1.82 -14.05
CA LEU A 158 3.28 2.75 -13.49
C LEU A 158 3.27 4.06 -14.29
N LEU A 159 2.08 4.63 -14.47
CA LEU A 159 1.88 5.98 -14.98
C LEU A 159 1.27 6.80 -13.84
N HIS A 160 1.88 7.95 -13.53
CA HIS A 160 1.46 8.80 -12.42
C HIS A 160 1.18 10.21 -12.91
N CYS A 161 0.02 10.76 -12.58
CA CYS A 161 -0.40 12.09 -12.98
C CYS A 161 -1.02 12.85 -11.81
N GLU A 162 -0.36 13.92 -11.38
CA GLU A 162 -0.93 14.88 -10.44
C GLU A 162 -1.44 16.10 -11.22
N LEU A 163 -2.71 16.46 -11.02
CA LEU A 163 -3.33 17.62 -11.67
C LEU A 163 -4.06 18.49 -10.63
N PRO A 164 -3.42 19.58 -10.16
CA PRO A 164 -4.09 20.57 -9.34
C PRO A 164 -5.03 21.42 -10.21
N LEU A 165 -6.27 21.59 -9.76
CA LEU A 165 -7.33 22.33 -10.42
C LEU A 165 -7.89 23.39 -9.48
N LYS A 166 -8.19 24.56 -10.04
CA LYS A 166 -8.94 25.62 -9.37
C LYS A 166 -10.17 25.94 -10.21
N LEU A 167 -11.34 25.68 -9.65
CA LEU A 167 -12.61 25.84 -10.36
C LEU A 167 -13.34 27.06 -9.78
N PRO A 168 -13.32 28.22 -10.47
CA PRO A 168 -14.10 29.38 -10.06
C PRO A 168 -15.57 29.16 -10.43
N LEU A 169 -16.43 29.08 -9.43
CA LEU A 169 -17.88 28.93 -9.56
C LEU A 169 -18.55 30.26 -9.24
N TYR A 170 -19.26 30.80 -10.22
CA TYR A 170 -20.05 32.02 -10.07
C TYR A 170 -21.53 31.65 -10.01
N TYR A 171 -22.23 32.11 -8.96
CA TYR A 171 -23.65 31.77 -8.76
C TYR A 171 -24.47 32.93 -8.19
N PRO A 172 -25.75 33.08 -8.63
CA PRO A 172 -26.68 34.08 -8.08
C PRO A 172 -27.12 33.77 -6.64
N LEU A 173 -27.49 34.80 -5.89
CA LEU A 173 -27.95 34.65 -4.50
C LEU A 173 -29.41 34.18 -4.33
N LYS A 174 -30.22 34.18 -5.40
CA LYS A 174 -31.67 33.88 -5.31
C LYS A 174 -31.96 32.40 -5.05
N ASN A 175 -31.23 31.49 -5.70
CA ASN A 175 -31.33 30.03 -5.55
C ASN A 175 -29.94 29.39 -5.44
N PRO A 176 -29.18 29.71 -4.38
CA PRO A 176 -27.74 29.47 -4.34
C PRO A 176 -27.36 27.99 -4.49
N THR A 177 -28.12 27.06 -3.91
CA THR A 177 -27.76 25.63 -3.94
C THR A 177 -27.83 25.05 -5.35
N ALA A 178 -28.99 25.14 -6.02
CA ALA A 178 -29.19 24.55 -7.35
C ALA A 178 -28.30 25.20 -8.42
N ASP A 179 -28.08 26.52 -8.32
CA ASP A 179 -27.24 27.23 -9.28
C ASP A 179 -25.75 26.89 -9.10
N VAL A 180 -25.29 26.69 -7.86
CA VAL A 180 -23.91 26.27 -7.56
C VAL A 180 -23.65 24.84 -8.02
N GLU A 181 -24.58 23.92 -7.75
CA GLU A 181 -24.48 22.53 -8.20
C GLU A 181 -24.35 22.48 -9.72
N LYS A 182 -25.23 23.20 -10.44
CA LYS A 182 -25.17 23.30 -11.90
C LYS A 182 -23.86 23.93 -12.39
N ALA A 183 -23.40 25.02 -11.77
CA ALA A 183 -22.15 25.67 -12.12
C ALA A 183 -20.95 24.72 -11.91
N TYR A 184 -20.99 23.90 -10.86
CA TYR A 184 -19.95 22.93 -10.57
C TYR A 184 -19.91 21.82 -11.62
N THR A 185 -21.04 21.21 -11.96
CA THR A 185 -21.14 20.21 -13.02
C THR A 185 -20.66 20.76 -14.36
N GLN A 186 -21.06 21.98 -14.73
CA GLN A 186 -20.58 22.62 -15.96
C GLN A 186 -19.06 22.87 -15.95
N ALA A 187 -18.49 23.24 -14.80
CA ALA A 187 -17.05 23.41 -14.65
C ALA A 187 -16.31 22.07 -14.79
N THR A 188 -16.83 20.99 -14.19
CA THR A 188 -16.30 19.63 -14.34
C THR A 188 -16.33 19.19 -15.80
N GLU A 189 -17.47 19.31 -16.47
CA GLU A 189 -17.62 18.98 -17.89
C GLU A 189 -16.64 19.76 -18.78
N ALA A 190 -16.42 21.05 -18.49
CA ALA A 190 -15.46 21.87 -19.20
C ALA A 190 -14.00 21.40 -19.01
N VAL A 191 -13.64 20.94 -17.81
CA VAL A 191 -12.32 20.33 -17.56
C VAL A 191 -12.17 19.02 -18.33
N ILE A 192 -13.20 18.15 -18.31
CA ILE A 192 -13.20 16.89 -19.05
C ILE A 192 -13.03 17.14 -20.56
N ALA A 193 -13.76 18.12 -21.10
CA ALA A 193 -13.63 18.51 -22.51
C ALA A 193 -12.21 19.00 -22.82
N LYS A 194 -11.62 19.82 -21.94
CA LYS A 194 -10.24 20.30 -22.07
C LYS A 194 -9.20 19.18 -22.08
N LEU A 195 -9.35 18.14 -21.25
CA LEU A 195 -8.44 16.98 -21.28
C LEU A 195 -8.44 16.28 -22.65
N ARG A 196 -9.57 16.31 -23.37
CA ARG A 196 -9.71 15.70 -24.71
C ARG A 196 -9.46 16.70 -25.85
N ASP A 197 -9.05 17.93 -25.52
CA ASP A 197 -8.87 18.99 -26.51
C ASP A 197 -7.64 18.74 -27.40
N PRO A 198 -7.73 19.01 -28.72
CA PRO A 198 -6.58 18.98 -29.63
C PRO A 198 -5.34 19.77 -29.17
N GLN A 199 -5.53 20.85 -28.41
CA GLN A 199 -4.49 21.73 -27.87
C GLN A 199 -3.92 21.26 -26.51
N ALA A 200 -4.51 20.23 -25.90
CA ALA A 200 -3.92 19.61 -24.72
C ALA A 200 -2.55 19.01 -25.08
N VAL A 201 -1.60 19.11 -24.16
CA VAL A 201 -0.24 18.61 -24.31
C VAL A 201 0.09 17.76 -23.09
N TYR A 202 0.55 16.55 -23.33
CA TYR A 202 0.93 15.59 -22.30
C TYR A 202 2.43 15.39 -22.37
N MET A 203 3.12 15.75 -21.30
CA MET A 203 4.57 15.56 -21.17
C MET A 203 4.84 14.35 -20.29
N LEU A 204 5.61 13.39 -20.80
CA LEU A 204 5.95 12.15 -20.14
C LEU A 204 7.45 12.15 -19.79
N GLU A 205 7.75 11.87 -18.53
CA GLU A 205 9.10 11.89 -17.99
C GLU A 205 9.33 10.69 -17.06
N THR A 206 10.58 10.24 -16.94
CA THR A 206 10.91 9.30 -15.86
C THR A 206 10.87 10.02 -14.51
N SER A 207 10.24 9.39 -13.52
CA SER A 207 10.24 9.89 -12.14
C SER A 207 11.61 9.80 -11.46
N ASN A 208 12.51 8.93 -11.95
CA ASN A 208 13.75 8.60 -11.27
C ASN A 208 14.97 9.24 -11.98
N LYS A 209 15.45 10.36 -11.45
CA LYS A 209 16.47 11.23 -12.08
C LYS A 209 17.93 10.82 -11.82
N PHE A 210 18.20 9.57 -11.45
CA PHE A 210 19.53 9.16 -10.95
C PHE A 210 20.32 8.22 -11.87
N SER A 211 19.81 7.83 -13.04
CA SER A 211 20.62 7.15 -14.06
C SER A 211 21.45 8.17 -14.85
N GLN A 212 22.68 7.82 -15.26
CA GLN A 212 23.46 8.65 -16.17
C GLN A 212 22.84 8.70 -17.59
N ASP A 213 21.98 7.71 -17.89
CA ASP A 213 21.16 7.62 -19.10
C ASP A 213 19.68 7.84 -18.74
N ILE A 214 19.27 9.10 -18.61
CA ILE A 214 17.85 9.44 -18.43
C ILE A 214 17.23 9.63 -19.83
N PRO A 215 16.18 8.87 -20.19
CA PRO A 215 15.45 9.10 -21.42
C PRO A 215 14.89 10.52 -21.47
N SER A 216 14.96 11.15 -22.64
CA SER A 216 14.47 12.52 -22.81
C SER A 216 12.95 12.60 -22.64
N PRO A 217 12.40 13.71 -22.11
CA PRO A 217 10.96 13.90 -22.02
C PRO A 217 10.27 13.73 -23.39
N VAL A 218 9.11 13.07 -23.39
CA VAL A 218 8.30 12.86 -24.59
C VAL A 218 7.06 13.73 -24.53
N ILE A 219 6.73 14.41 -25.63
CA ILE A 219 5.57 15.28 -25.73
C ILE A 219 4.53 14.65 -26.66
N ILE A 220 3.32 14.43 -26.15
CA ILE A 220 2.17 13.94 -26.91
C ILE A 220 1.12 15.03 -26.97
N ARG A 221 0.74 15.42 -28.18
CA ARG A 221 -0.30 16.43 -28.42
C ARG A 221 -1.68 15.78 -28.49
N GLY A 222 -2.72 16.51 -28.10
CA GLY A 222 -4.11 16.04 -28.13
C GLY A 222 -4.53 15.50 -29.50
N LEU A 223 -4.08 16.14 -30.59
CA LEU A 223 -4.29 15.68 -31.97
C LEU A 223 -3.72 14.29 -32.28
N GLN A 224 -2.74 13.81 -31.51
CA GLN A 224 -2.11 12.49 -31.69
C GLN A 224 -2.79 11.40 -30.86
N LEU A 225 -3.73 11.77 -29.97
CA LEU A 225 -4.44 10.82 -29.11
C LEU A 225 -5.54 10.10 -29.89
N ASP A 226 -5.74 8.84 -29.52
CA ASP A 226 -6.80 7.99 -30.05
C ASP A 226 -7.64 7.43 -28.91
N PHE A 227 -8.93 7.73 -28.95
CA PHE A 227 -9.94 7.31 -27.96
C PHE A 227 -10.87 6.22 -28.49
N GLN A 228 -10.73 5.80 -29.75
CA GLN A 228 -11.61 4.84 -30.40
C GLN A 228 -11.03 3.42 -30.37
N THR A 229 -9.71 3.30 -30.40
CA THR A 229 -9.06 1.98 -30.39
C THR A 229 -9.07 1.36 -29.01
N ASP A 230 -9.71 0.18 -28.93
CA ASP A 230 -9.82 -0.61 -27.72
C ASP A 230 -8.51 -1.31 -27.33
N LEU A 231 -8.18 -1.36 -26.04
CA LEU A 231 -6.89 -1.87 -25.54
C LEU A 231 -6.63 -3.32 -25.99
N TYR A 232 -7.67 -4.14 -26.06
CA TYR A 232 -7.62 -5.54 -26.53
C TYR A 232 -7.22 -5.71 -28.00
N LYS A 233 -7.36 -4.65 -28.81
CA LYS A 233 -7.08 -4.67 -30.25
C LYS A 233 -5.73 -4.03 -30.58
N ILE A 234 -5.05 -3.42 -29.61
CA ILE A 234 -3.76 -2.77 -29.81
C ILE A 234 -2.69 -3.83 -29.94
N LYS A 235 -1.99 -3.84 -31.07
CA LYS A 235 -0.80 -4.67 -31.23
C LYS A 235 0.39 -3.98 -30.55
N PRO A 236 1.19 -4.72 -29.76
CA PRO A 236 2.47 -4.22 -29.28
C PRO A 236 3.34 -3.76 -30.46
N LEU A 237 4.12 -2.69 -30.26
CA LEU A 237 5.19 -2.34 -31.18
C LEU A 237 6.27 -3.43 -31.13
N ALA A 238 6.86 -3.78 -32.29
CA ALA A 238 7.94 -4.76 -32.33
C ALA A 238 9.19 -4.22 -31.62
N GLU A 239 9.93 -5.08 -30.92
CA GLU A 239 11.21 -4.69 -30.30
C GLU A 239 12.17 -4.12 -31.36
N GLY A 240 12.58 -2.87 -31.19
CA GLY A 240 13.52 -2.18 -32.09
C GLY A 240 12.89 -1.32 -33.20
N ASP A 241 11.56 -1.19 -33.26
CA ASP A 241 10.86 -0.27 -34.16
C ASP A 241 10.52 1.07 -33.48
N ASP A 242 11.45 1.59 -32.66
CA ASP A 242 11.35 2.92 -32.07
C ASP A 242 11.57 3.95 -33.18
N GLY A 243 10.51 4.28 -33.91
CA GLY A 243 10.51 5.37 -34.87
C GLY A 243 10.89 6.70 -34.19
N PHE A 244 11.46 7.63 -34.97
CA PHE A 244 11.90 8.95 -34.49
C PHE A 244 10.76 9.89 -34.04
N ASP A 245 9.49 9.49 -34.14
CA ASP A 245 8.34 10.29 -33.74
C ASP A 245 7.85 9.88 -32.33
N ALA A 246 7.48 10.86 -31.51
CA ALA A 246 6.92 10.66 -30.17
C ALA A 246 5.67 9.75 -30.18
N SER A 247 4.98 9.67 -31.32
CA SER A 247 3.78 8.84 -31.52
C SER A 247 4.05 7.33 -31.68
N SER A 248 5.31 6.93 -31.92
CA SER A 248 5.75 5.54 -32.07
C SER A 248 6.51 4.98 -30.87
N LEU A 249 6.73 5.76 -29.80
CA LEU A 249 7.39 5.26 -28.60
C LEU A 249 6.42 4.46 -27.71
N SER A 250 6.96 3.44 -27.04
CA SER A 250 6.25 2.65 -26.04
C SER A 250 6.68 3.01 -24.62
N CYS A 251 5.94 2.54 -23.62
CA CYS A 251 6.28 2.75 -22.21
C CYS A 251 7.67 2.21 -21.83
N SER A 252 8.20 1.25 -22.59
CA SER A 252 9.51 0.64 -22.37
C SER A 252 10.65 1.66 -22.54
N TYR A 253 10.43 2.73 -23.30
CA TYR A 253 11.38 3.84 -23.48
C TYR A 253 11.85 4.45 -22.15
N PHE A 254 11.00 4.42 -21.12
CA PHE A 254 11.31 4.92 -19.78
C PHE A 254 11.83 3.85 -18.80
N SER A 255 12.08 2.62 -19.27
CA SER A 255 12.58 1.53 -18.43
C SER A 255 14.04 1.78 -18.04
N ILE A 256 14.37 1.65 -16.75
CA ILE A 256 15.73 1.85 -16.26
C ILE A 256 16.41 0.49 -16.11
N SER A 257 17.48 0.26 -16.87
CA SER A 257 18.23 -1.02 -16.89
C SER A 257 19.22 -1.18 -15.73
N SER A 258 19.44 -0.17 -14.89
CA SER A 258 20.51 -0.12 -13.90
C SER A 258 20.03 -0.13 -12.44
N LYS A 259 19.38 -1.21 -12.00
CA LYS A 259 19.21 -1.46 -10.55
C LYS A 259 20.32 -2.39 -10.07
N ALA A 260 21.20 -1.91 -9.19
CA ALA A 260 22.25 -2.72 -8.59
C ALA A 260 21.64 -3.74 -7.61
N GLY A 261 21.81 -5.03 -7.90
CA GLY A 261 21.27 -6.14 -7.09
C GLY A 261 20.28 -7.03 -7.85
N PRO A 262 19.77 -8.11 -7.24
CA PRO A 262 18.71 -8.92 -7.84
C PRO A 262 17.43 -8.07 -8.00
N PRO A 263 16.67 -8.24 -9.11
CA PRO A 263 15.46 -7.45 -9.35
C PRO A 263 14.39 -7.76 -8.29
N VAL A 264 13.86 -6.70 -7.67
CA VAL A 264 12.72 -6.78 -6.72
C VAL A 264 11.46 -6.36 -7.46
N PHE A 265 10.56 -7.32 -7.69
CA PHE A 265 9.31 -7.10 -8.41
C PHE A 265 8.21 -6.65 -7.44
N SER A 266 7.85 -5.38 -7.50
CA SER A 266 6.83 -4.76 -6.62
C SER A 266 6.42 -3.40 -7.16
N ALA A 267 5.28 -2.86 -6.71
CA ALA A 267 4.81 -1.55 -7.12
C ALA A 267 5.79 -0.43 -6.72
N GLU A 268 6.38 -0.52 -5.53
CA GLU A 268 7.35 0.42 -4.98
C GLU A 268 8.64 0.50 -5.81
N ASN A 269 8.97 -0.60 -6.49
CA ASN A 269 10.14 -0.73 -7.34
C ASN A 269 9.81 -0.73 -8.84
N ALA A 270 8.56 -0.49 -9.23
CA ALA A 270 8.18 -0.42 -10.63
C ALA A 270 8.71 0.87 -11.28
N ASP A 271 9.04 0.80 -12.58
CA ASP A 271 9.35 2.00 -13.34
C ASP A 271 8.10 2.88 -13.39
N THR A 272 8.24 4.15 -12.99
CA THR A 272 7.13 5.09 -12.90
C THR A 272 7.34 6.26 -13.87
N ILE A 273 6.40 6.43 -14.80
CA ILE A 273 6.37 7.51 -15.79
C ILE A 273 5.47 8.62 -15.25
N GLN A 274 6.05 9.79 -15.00
CA GLN A 274 5.32 10.98 -14.62
C GLN A 274 4.67 11.59 -15.87
N VAL A 275 3.36 11.85 -15.79
CA VAL A 275 2.59 12.50 -16.86
C VAL A 275 2.13 13.86 -16.37
N SER A 276 2.58 14.92 -17.04
CA SER A 276 2.18 16.30 -16.78
C SER A 276 1.22 16.79 -17.86
N VAL A 277 0.06 17.31 -17.44
CA VAL A 277 -0.93 17.90 -18.35
C VAL A 277 -0.67 19.39 -18.51
N LEU A 278 -0.46 19.83 -19.74
CA LEU A 278 -0.20 21.21 -20.13
C LEU A 278 -1.22 21.63 -21.19
N PHE A 279 -1.46 22.93 -21.30
CA PHE A 279 -2.30 23.50 -22.37
C PHE A 279 -1.47 24.45 -23.21
N ASN A 280 -1.42 24.19 -24.52
CA ASN A 280 -0.73 25.08 -25.42
C ASN A 280 -1.60 26.30 -25.72
N SER A 281 -1.40 27.39 -24.98
CA SER A 281 -2.02 28.69 -25.28
C SER A 281 -1.39 29.41 -26.48
N LEU A 282 -0.30 28.89 -27.02
CA LEU A 282 0.41 29.41 -28.20
C LEU A 282 0.11 28.51 -29.41
N GLY A 283 -1.14 28.51 -29.86
CA GLY A 283 -1.47 28.03 -31.20
C GLY A 283 -0.87 28.95 -32.26
N SER A 284 -0.76 28.49 -33.49
CA SER A 284 -0.47 29.34 -34.66
C SER A 284 -1.66 30.27 -34.95
N SER A 285 -1.98 31.15 -34.01
CA SER A 285 -2.80 32.32 -34.24
C SER A 285 -1.94 33.33 -35.01
N SER A 286 -2.36 33.67 -36.21
CA SER A 286 -1.77 34.74 -37.03
C SER A 286 -1.92 36.14 -36.42
N ALA A 287 -2.62 36.27 -35.29
CA ALA A 287 -2.74 37.50 -34.54
C ALA A 287 -1.94 37.41 -33.24
N SER A 288 -0.94 38.28 -33.09
CA SER A 288 -0.39 38.67 -31.79
C SER A 288 -1.52 39.34 -31.00
N ILE A 289 -2.16 38.59 -30.11
CA ILE A 289 -3.23 39.11 -29.26
C ILE A 289 -2.56 39.65 -28.01
N VAL A 290 -2.56 40.98 -27.88
CA VAL A 290 -2.18 41.68 -26.65
C VAL A 290 -3.10 41.24 -25.51
N PRO A 291 -2.62 41.07 -24.26
CA PRO A 291 -3.49 40.75 -23.14
C PRO A 291 -4.60 41.81 -23.01
N PHE A 292 -5.86 41.39 -23.08
CA PHE A 292 -7.00 42.28 -22.86
C PHE A 292 -7.74 41.83 -21.60
N ALA A 293 -8.20 42.81 -20.83
CA ALA A 293 -9.11 42.57 -19.73
C ALA A 293 -10.53 42.62 -20.29
N GLU A 294 -11.26 41.51 -20.21
CA GLU A 294 -12.68 41.47 -20.54
C GLU A 294 -13.49 41.77 -19.28
N TYR A 295 -14.35 42.78 -19.35
CA TYR A 295 -15.32 43.08 -18.30
C TYR A 295 -16.66 42.45 -18.67
N ILE A 296 -17.09 41.47 -17.88
CA ILE A 296 -18.37 40.78 -18.05
C ILE A 296 -19.29 41.24 -16.89
N PRO A 297 -20.19 42.21 -17.12
CA PRO A 297 -21.08 42.71 -16.07
C PRO A 297 -22.08 41.63 -15.66
N VAL A 298 -22.23 41.43 -14.35
CA VAL A 298 -23.19 40.47 -13.82
C VAL A 298 -24.56 41.15 -13.66
N GLN A 299 -25.62 40.50 -14.15
CA GLN A 299 -26.99 41.06 -14.13
C GLN A 299 -27.63 41.01 -12.73
N GLU A 300 -27.16 40.11 -11.86
CA GLU A 300 -27.67 39.92 -10.49
C GLU A 300 -26.51 39.79 -9.48
N GLU A 301 -26.78 40.05 -8.20
CA GLU A 301 -25.80 39.89 -7.13
C GLU A 301 -25.31 38.44 -7.07
N THR A 302 -24.00 38.26 -7.27
CA THR A 302 -23.35 36.98 -7.55
C THR A 302 -22.16 36.76 -6.62
N LYS A 303 -22.00 35.54 -6.13
CA LYS A 303 -20.85 35.14 -5.32
C LYS A 303 -19.88 34.29 -6.15
N LEU A 304 -18.60 34.40 -5.79
CA LEU A 304 -17.53 33.55 -6.29
C LEU A 304 -17.18 32.52 -5.20
N LEU A 305 -17.23 31.25 -5.56
CA LEU A 305 -16.65 30.14 -4.79
C LEU A 305 -15.51 29.55 -5.62
N VAL A 306 -14.32 29.40 -5.04
CA VAL A 306 -13.20 28.73 -5.71
C VAL A 306 -13.06 27.34 -5.09
N VAL A 307 -13.29 26.31 -5.89
CA VAL A 307 -13.11 24.92 -5.47
C VAL A 307 -11.71 24.49 -5.87
N ASP A 308 -10.88 24.21 -4.87
CA ASP A 308 -9.53 23.67 -5.06
C ASP A 308 -9.59 22.14 -5.03
N ILE A 309 -9.19 21.49 -6.14
CA ILE A 309 -9.16 20.04 -6.29
C ILE A 309 -7.75 19.60 -6.66
N LYS A 310 -7.23 18.56 -6.03
CA LYS A 310 -6.00 17.89 -6.49
C LYS A 310 -6.38 16.49 -6.97
N LEU A 311 -6.28 16.28 -8.28
CA LEU A 311 -6.31 14.94 -8.85
C LEU A 311 -4.93 14.31 -8.72
N ASP A 312 -4.90 13.03 -8.41
CA ASP A 312 -3.69 12.22 -8.26
C ASP A 312 -4.06 10.81 -8.69
N VAL A 313 -3.66 10.49 -9.93
CA VAL A 313 -4.04 9.30 -10.69
C VAL A 313 -2.82 8.43 -10.89
N LEU A 314 -2.94 7.18 -10.47
CA LEU A 314 -2.00 6.11 -10.75
C LEU A 314 -2.65 5.11 -11.71
N CYS A 315 -1.92 4.67 -12.73
CA CYS A 315 -2.34 3.64 -13.67
C CYS A 315 -1.26 2.58 -13.83
N TYR A 316 -1.66 1.37 -14.19
CA TYR A 316 -0.79 0.30 -14.62
C TYR A 316 -0.78 0.20 -16.15
N SER A 317 0.40 -0.01 -16.73
CA SER A 317 0.55 -0.22 -18.17
C SER A 317 1.54 -1.36 -18.45
N SER A 318 1.36 -2.03 -19.60
CA SER A 318 2.44 -2.82 -20.18
C SER A 318 3.55 -1.91 -20.70
N ARG A 319 4.80 -2.33 -20.54
CA ARG A 319 5.97 -1.68 -21.15
C ARG A 319 5.84 -1.59 -22.67
N ALA A 320 5.18 -2.55 -23.31
CA ALA A 320 5.00 -2.55 -24.76
C ALA A 320 3.87 -1.63 -25.26
N LEU A 321 3.09 -1.02 -24.36
CA LEU A 321 1.99 -0.14 -24.76
C LEU A 321 2.52 1.18 -25.34
N PRO A 322 2.08 1.59 -26.54
CA PRO A 322 2.43 2.90 -27.11
C PRO A 322 1.96 4.04 -26.20
N LEU A 323 2.81 5.06 -26.03
CA LEU A 323 2.57 6.15 -25.07
C LEU A 323 1.27 6.93 -25.35
N LYS A 324 0.87 7.06 -26.61
CA LYS A 324 -0.39 7.74 -26.97
C LYS A 324 -1.62 7.06 -26.37
N TYR A 325 -1.62 5.73 -26.31
CA TYR A 325 -2.71 4.94 -25.73
C TYR A 325 -2.61 4.89 -24.21
N ALA A 326 -1.39 4.93 -23.66
CA ALA A 326 -1.17 5.09 -22.22
C ALA A 326 -1.82 6.40 -21.72
N VAL A 327 -1.69 7.49 -22.49
CA VAL A 327 -2.34 8.77 -22.17
C VAL A 327 -3.85 8.70 -22.40
N SER A 328 -4.31 8.30 -23.60
CA SER A 328 -5.72 8.39 -23.96
C SER A 328 -6.62 7.40 -23.22
N ASN A 329 -6.18 6.14 -23.08
CA ASN A 329 -6.98 5.04 -22.56
C ASN A 329 -6.71 4.74 -21.08
N LEU A 330 -5.67 5.30 -20.45
CA LEU A 330 -5.40 5.10 -19.03
C LEU A 330 -5.46 6.43 -18.26
N ILE A 331 -4.58 7.38 -18.56
CA ILE A 331 -4.46 8.62 -17.77
C ILE A 331 -5.69 9.50 -17.87
N ILE A 332 -6.15 9.82 -19.09
CA ILE A 332 -7.33 10.68 -19.27
C ILE A 332 -8.58 10.02 -18.67
N LEU A 333 -8.77 8.71 -18.86
CA LEU A 333 -9.89 8.00 -18.24
C LEU A 333 -9.81 8.01 -16.71
N GLY A 334 -8.62 7.81 -16.15
CA GLY A 334 -8.39 7.91 -14.70
C GLY A 334 -8.72 9.29 -14.15
N LEU A 335 -8.25 10.36 -14.80
CA LEU A 335 -8.53 11.75 -14.42
C LEU A 335 -10.02 12.07 -14.47
N VAL A 336 -10.71 11.62 -15.51
CA VAL A 336 -12.17 11.82 -15.67
C VAL A 336 -12.95 11.10 -14.58
N ASP A 337 -12.62 9.84 -14.30
CA ASP A 337 -13.28 9.08 -13.24
C ASP A 337 -13.05 9.68 -11.86
N GLN A 338 -11.81 10.11 -11.59
CA GLN A 338 -11.46 10.75 -10.33
C GLN A 338 -12.25 12.06 -10.13
N LEU A 339 -12.35 12.87 -11.19
CA LEU A 339 -13.05 14.15 -11.15
C LEU A 339 -14.56 13.97 -10.94
N ASN A 340 -15.20 13.03 -11.66
CA ASN A 340 -16.62 12.71 -11.49
C ASN A 340 -16.95 12.21 -10.08
N ILE A 341 -16.08 11.38 -9.50
CA ILE A 341 -16.27 10.87 -8.14
C ILE A 341 -16.10 11.99 -7.10
N LEU A 342 -15.08 12.84 -7.26
CA LEU A 342 -14.91 13.99 -6.38
C LEU A 342 -16.08 14.96 -6.47
N GLU A 343 -16.61 15.20 -7.66
CA GLU A 343 -17.83 15.99 -7.84
C GLU A 343 -19.00 15.38 -7.04
N ASN A 344 -19.29 14.08 -7.22
CA ASN A 344 -20.37 13.40 -6.51
C ASN A 344 -20.21 13.43 -4.99
N LEU A 345 -18.96 13.33 -4.49
CA LEU A 345 -18.67 13.37 -3.05
C LEU A 345 -18.76 14.79 -2.48
N MET A 346 -18.43 15.82 -3.27
CA MET A 346 -18.43 17.21 -2.81
C MET A 346 -19.79 17.91 -2.98
N LEU A 347 -20.56 17.57 -4.02
CA LEU A 347 -21.86 18.19 -4.34
C LEU A 347 -22.79 18.34 -3.11
N PRO A 348 -23.05 17.28 -2.30
CA PRO A 348 -24.01 17.37 -1.19
C PRO A 348 -23.66 18.41 -0.12
N ASN A 349 -22.37 18.77 0.03
CA ASN A 349 -21.88 19.64 1.10
C ASN A 349 -21.11 20.86 0.58
N LEU A 350 -21.17 21.15 -0.73
CA LEU A 350 -20.33 22.13 -1.42
C LEU A 350 -20.37 23.54 -0.78
N LEU A 351 -21.53 23.96 -0.25
CA LEU A 351 -21.70 25.25 0.42
C LEU A 351 -21.55 25.20 1.95
N ALA A 352 -21.68 24.02 2.56
CA ALA A 352 -21.74 23.86 4.01
C ALA A 352 -20.37 23.53 4.63
N GLN A 353 -19.57 22.68 3.97
CA GLN A 353 -18.27 22.23 4.45
C GLN A 353 -17.32 21.98 3.27
N HIS A 354 -16.10 22.50 3.37
CA HIS A 354 -15.05 22.21 2.40
C HIS A 354 -14.42 20.85 2.73
N ALA A 355 -15.05 19.76 2.26
CA ALA A 355 -14.50 18.42 2.43
C ALA A 355 -13.08 18.37 1.84
N ARG A 356 -12.08 18.05 2.67
CA ARG A 356 -10.70 17.91 2.23
C ARG A 356 -10.44 16.48 1.77
N LEU A 357 -10.98 16.13 0.61
CA LEU A 357 -10.77 14.83 0.00
C LEU A 357 -9.38 14.78 -0.66
N LYS A 358 -8.64 13.71 -0.36
CA LYS A 358 -7.35 13.44 -0.99
C LYS A 358 -7.25 11.96 -1.33
N SER A 359 -6.77 11.65 -2.53
CA SER A 359 -6.45 10.28 -2.93
C SER A 359 -5.11 9.82 -2.38
N TYR A 360 -5.04 8.53 -2.08
CA TYR A 360 -3.85 7.83 -1.66
C TYR A 360 -3.76 6.50 -2.40
N HIS A 361 -2.55 6.12 -2.80
CA HIS A 361 -2.29 4.86 -3.48
C HIS A 361 -1.68 3.86 -2.51
N PHE A 362 -2.22 2.65 -2.41
CA PHE A 362 -1.74 1.62 -1.48
C PHE A 362 -1.33 0.37 -2.24
N SER A 363 -0.31 -0.32 -1.73
CA SER A 363 0.13 -1.64 -2.20
C SER A 363 -0.04 -2.65 -1.05
N PRO A 364 -1.30 -3.09 -0.77
CA PRO A 364 -1.55 -3.94 0.38
C PRO A 364 -1.02 -5.37 0.16
N PRO A 365 -0.57 -6.06 1.22
CA PRO A 365 0.00 -7.40 1.11
C PRO A 365 -1.04 -8.39 0.55
N GLY A 366 -0.60 -9.23 -0.39
CA GLY A 366 -1.45 -10.23 -1.04
C GLY A 366 -2.24 -9.73 -2.25
N ILE A 367 -2.24 -8.42 -2.54
CA ILE A 367 -2.79 -7.83 -3.76
C ILE A 367 -1.62 -7.39 -4.66
N LEU A 368 -1.62 -7.87 -5.91
CA LEU A 368 -0.48 -7.68 -6.82
C LEU A 368 -0.41 -6.32 -7.49
N HIS A 369 -1.49 -5.54 -7.38
CA HIS A 369 -1.62 -4.23 -7.99
C HIS A 369 -1.96 -3.20 -6.92
N PRO A 370 -1.52 -1.94 -7.08
CA PRO A 370 -1.97 -0.88 -6.20
C PRO A 370 -3.48 -0.69 -6.25
N ILE A 371 -4.01 0.01 -5.25
CA ILE A 371 -5.37 0.51 -5.19
C ILE A 371 -5.36 2.00 -4.89
N THR A 372 -6.41 2.73 -5.31
CA THR A 372 -6.57 4.16 -4.98
C THR A 372 -7.76 4.38 -4.07
N VAL A 373 -7.56 5.10 -2.97
CA VAL A 373 -8.59 5.36 -1.96
C VAL A 373 -8.65 6.85 -1.65
N PHE A 374 -9.84 7.41 -1.50
CA PHE A 374 -10.03 8.78 -1.03
C PHE A 374 -10.24 8.82 0.47
N TYR A 375 -9.48 9.68 1.15
CA TYR A 375 -9.71 10.00 2.55
C TYR A 375 -10.12 11.45 2.74
N GLU A 376 -11.07 11.65 3.64
CA GLU A 376 -11.50 12.95 4.12
C GLU A 376 -10.59 13.41 5.27
N LEU A 377 -9.81 14.46 5.03
CA LEU A 377 -8.78 14.96 5.95
C LEU A 377 -9.23 16.15 6.81
N SER A 378 -10.53 16.44 6.85
CA SER A 378 -11.10 17.61 7.52
C SER A 378 -10.82 17.65 9.05
N PHE A 379 -10.46 16.52 9.68
CA PHE A 379 -10.33 16.37 11.15
C PHE A 379 -8.90 15.98 11.63
N GLY A 380 -7.87 16.20 10.82
CA GLY A 380 -6.47 16.05 11.23
C GLY A 380 -5.93 14.62 11.28
N GLU A 381 -4.71 14.47 11.82
CA GLU A 381 -3.84 13.27 11.73
C GLU A 381 -4.33 12.03 12.47
N THR A 382 -5.39 12.12 13.28
CA THR A 382 -5.89 10.96 14.03
C THR A 382 -6.64 9.95 13.16
N GLU A 383 -7.00 10.33 11.92
CA GLU A 383 -7.67 9.49 10.93
C GLU A 383 -8.93 8.75 11.45
N MET A 384 -9.52 9.18 12.57
CA MET A 384 -10.56 8.42 13.26
C MET A 384 -11.82 8.24 12.42
N LYS A 385 -12.15 9.20 11.55
CA LYS A 385 -13.26 9.10 10.58
C LYS A 385 -13.05 8.05 9.49
N GLN A 386 -11.81 7.61 9.28
CA GLN A 386 -11.47 6.65 8.23
C GLN A 386 -11.54 5.20 8.72
N VAL A 387 -11.82 4.96 10.01
CA VAL A 387 -11.83 3.60 10.59
C VAL A 387 -12.87 2.71 9.93
N GLU A 388 -14.11 3.17 9.74
CA GLU A 388 -15.15 2.40 9.05
C GLU A 388 -14.81 2.15 7.58
N VAL A 389 -14.25 3.16 6.90
CA VAL A 389 -13.80 3.04 5.50
C VAL A 389 -12.69 2.00 5.39
N ARG A 390 -11.68 2.04 6.26
CA ARG A 390 -10.59 1.06 6.32
C ARG A 390 -11.10 -0.33 6.65
N ARG A 391 -12.02 -0.47 7.62
CA ARG A 391 -12.65 -1.77 7.93
C ARG A 391 -13.38 -2.34 6.72
N SER A 392 -14.13 -1.51 6.00
CA SER A 392 -14.81 -1.88 4.76
C SER A 392 -13.81 -2.33 3.68
N LEU A 393 -12.72 -1.60 3.49
CA LEU A 393 -11.65 -1.94 2.55
C LEU A 393 -10.92 -3.22 2.94
N HIS A 394 -10.63 -3.44 4.23
CA HIS A 394 -10.05 -4.70 4.71
C HIS A 394 -10.97 -5.89 4.39
N SER A 395 -12.28 -5.74 4.58
CA SER A 395 -13.27 -6.76 4.16
C SER A 395 -13.20 -7.03 2.66
N ARG A 396 -13.18 -5.96 1.86
CA ARG A 396 -13.15 -6.02 0.39
C ARG A 396 -11.88 -6.68 -0.13
N LEU A 397 -10.74 -6.38 0.46
CA LEU A 397 -9.41 -6.83 0.02
C LEU A 397 -8.95 -8.13 0.69
N GLY A 398 -9.74 -8.68 1.63
CA GLY A 398 -9.36 -9.87 2.39
C GLY A 398 -8.21 -9.63 3.38
N LEU A 399 -8.01 -8.40 3.82
CA LEU A 399 -6.93 -8.01 4.73
C LEU A 399 -7.31 -8.29 6.20
N PRO A 400 -6.34 -8.61 7.06
CA PRO A 400 -6.61 -8.89 8.47
C PRO A 400 -7.01 -7.62 9.23
N TYR A 401 -7.89 -7.73 10.23
CA TYR A 401 -8.40 -6.60 11.03
C TYR A 401 -7.53 -6.27 12.26
N ASP A 402 -6.34 -6.87 12.35
CA ASP A 402 -5.47 -6.86 13.54
C ASP A 402 -4.23 -5.98 13.37
N ARG A 403 -4.11 -5.26 12.24
CA ARG A 403 -2.98 -4.40 11.89
C ARG A 403 -3.35 -3.32 10.85
N PRO A 404 -2.72 -2.12 10.90
CA PRO A 404 -2.98 -1.03 9.98
C PRO A 404 -2.26 -1.27 8.63
N LEU A 405 -3.03 -1.51 7.57
CA LEU A 405 -2.50 -1.73 6.23
C LEU A 405 -2.88 -0.63 5.24
N LEU A 406 -3.83 0.23 5.60
CA LEU A 406 -4.38 1.27 4.73
C LEU A 406 -4.44 2.64 5.43
N ARG A 407 -3.61 2.90 6.46
CA ARG A 407 -3.44 4.26 7.00
C ARG A 407 -2.67 5.12 6.02
N ILE A 408 -2.76 6.45 6.10
CA ILE A 408 -2.07 7.34 5.16
C ILE A 408 -0.56 7.07 5.10
N SER A 409 0.04 6.69 6.22
CA SER A 409 1.46 6.36 6.28
C SER A 409 1.83 5.05 5.55
N ASN A 410 0.86 4.18 5.26
CA ASN A 410 1.03 3.00 4.39
C ASN A 410 0.99 3.35 2.89
N ALA A 411 0.66 4.59 2.51
CA ALA A 411 0.54 4.95 1.10
C ALA A 411 1.89 4.94 0.38
N LEU A 412 1.86 4.61 -0.91
CA LEU A 412 3.00 4.72 -1.81
C LEU A 412 3.45 6.18 -1.87
N ASP A 413 4.74 6.39 -1.60
CA ASP A 413 5.33 7.72 -1.53
C ASP A 413 6.15 8.02 -2.79
N PHE A 414 5.47 8.57 -3.81
CA PHE A 414 6.12 9.03 -5.04
C PHE A 414 6.95 10.30 -4.85
N SER A 415 6.82 10.99 -3.70
CA SER A 415 7.60 12.19 -3.38
C SER A 415 9.00 11.85 -2.84
N LYS A 416 9.16 10.75 -2.10
CA LYS A 416 10.48 10.24 -1.67
C LYS A 416 11.33 9.76 -2.84
N LEU A 417 10.72 9.24 -3.91
CA LEU A 417 11.41 8.95 -5.17
C LEU A 417 12.05 10.22 -5.78
N MET A 418 11.43 11.38 -5.58
CA MET A 418 11.97 12.69 -5.98
C MET A 418 12.92 13.32 -4.94
N ASN A 419 12.69 13.09 -3.63
CA ASN A 419 13.34 13.79 -2.51
C ASN A 419 14.36 12.98 -1.69
N ASN A 420 14.60 11.70 -2.00
CA ASN A 420 15.67 10.90 -1.38
C ASN A 420 17.08 11.52 -1.59
N SER A 421 17.20 12.63 -2.34
CA SER A 421 18.42 13.42 -2.50
C SER A 421 18.53 14.69 -1.63
N ILE A 422 17.46 15.20 -1.00
CA ILE A 422 17.58 16.39 -0.11
C ILE A 422 17.55 16.00 1.38
N VAL A 423 16.94 14.87 1.73
CA VAL A 423 16.89 14.42 3.13
C VAL A 423 18.17 13.68 3.57
N SER A 424 19.03 13.22 2.64
CA SER A 424 20.35 12.64 3.00
C SER A 424 21.41 13.69 3.38
N LEU A 425 21.07 14.99 3.33
CA LEU A 425 21.93 16.10 3.79
C LEU A 425 21.47 16.72 5.11
N ARG A 426 20.35 16.27 5.70
CA ARG A 426 19.99 16.60 7.09
C ARG A 426 20.46 15.50 8.02
N LYS A 427 21.64 15.70 8.62
CA LYS A 427 22.22 14.99 9.78
C LYS A 427 21.35 13.85 10.36
N GLY A 428 21.61 12.64 9.88
CA GLY A 428 21.22 11.38 10.49
C GLY A 428 21.75 10.29 9.57
N SER A 429 22.71 9.47 10.01
CA SER A 429 23.03 8.25 9.26
C SER A 429 21.73 7.45 9.11
N SER A 430 21.48 6.87 7.94
CA SER A 430 20.39 5.90 7.82
C SER A 430 20.67 4.76 8.81
N LEU A 431 19.94 4.74 9.93
CA LEU A 431 20.11 3.73 10.98
C LEU A 431 20.00 2.33 10.35
N LEU A 432 20.81 1.40 10.85
CA LEU A 432 20.74 0.02 10.39
C LEU A 432 19.36 -0.56 10.67
N ARG A 433 18.77 -1.20 9.66
CA ARG A 433 17.48 -1.88 9.77
C ARG A 433 17.68 -3.38 9.71
N ASP A 434 16.79 -4.09 10.41
CA ASP A 434 16.61 -5.54 10.28
C ASP A 434 17.93 -6.32 10.33
N VAL A 435 18.82 -5.94 11.25
CA VAL A 435 20.18 -6.47 11.42
C VAL A 435 20.19 -8.00 11.61
N HIS A 436 19.06 -8.55 12.06
CA HIS A 436 18.84 -9.97 12.18
C HIS A 436 18.76 -10.77 10.88
N ILE A 437 18.52 -10.12 9.74
CA ILE A 437 18.44 -10.77 8.43
C ILE A 437 19.84 -11.30 8.05
N GLY A 438 19.91 -12.58 7.69
CA GLY A 438 21.16 -13.22 7.26
C GLY A 438 22.06 -13.71 8.40
N ILE A 439 21.58 -13.69 9.64
CA ILE A 439 22.29 -14.31 10.77
C ILE A 439 22.29 -15.85 10.62
N PRO A 440 23.42 -16.54 10.90
CA PRO A 440 23.50 -18.00 10.87
C PRO A 440 22.47 -18.68 11.77
N SER A 441 22.18 -19.96 11.52
CA SER A 441 21.21 -20.71 12.33
C SER A 441 21.62 -20.80 13.81
N SER A 442 20.61 -20.92 14.68
CA SER A 442 20.78 -20.99 16.14
C SER A 442 21.55 -22.24 16.62
N GLY A 443 21.57 -23.30 15.81
CA GLY A 443 22.07 -24.62 16.19
C GLY A 443 21.14 -25.42 17.13
N VAL A 444 19.87 -25.04 17.28
CA VAL A 444 18.84 -25.86 17.96
C VAL A 444 18.34 -26.93 16.99
N SER A 445 18.57 -28.21 17.31
CA SER A 445 18.16 -29.31 16.42
C SER A 445 16.66 -29.56 16.53
N GLY A 446 15.93 -29.52 15.42
CA GLY A 446 14.48 -29.75 15.38
C GLY A 446 13.65 -28.66 16.09
N GLY A 447 14.23 -27.48 16.32
CA GLY A 447 13.54 -26.34 16.89
C GLY A 447 12.65 -25.62 15.87
N THR A 448 11.63 -24.95 16.38
CA THR A 448 10.79 -24.02 15.61
C THR A 448 11.22 -22.60 15.92
N VAL A 449 11.54 -21.84 14.87
CA VAL A 449 11.98 -20.45 14.96
C VAL A 449 10.75 -19.54 14.89
N SER A 450 10.50 -18.79 15.95
CA SER A 450 9.46 -17.76 16.03
C SER A 450 10.13 -16.39 16.19
N LEU A 451 10.02 -15.55 15.16
CA LEU A 451 10.66 -14.22 15.07
C LEU A 451 9.61 -13.10 15.10
N LEU A 452 10.06 -11.89 15.43
CA LEU A 452 9.31 -10.68 15.11
C LEU A 452 8.98 -10.62 13.61
N GLN A 453 7.91 -9.91 13.27
CA GLN A 453 7.49 -9.67 11.89
C GLN A 453 7.50 -8.17 11.61
N GLY A 454 7.89 -7.78 10.41
CA GLY A 454 8.07 -6.37 10.04
C GLY A 454 9.48 -5.85 10.37
N SER A 455 9.70 -4.57 10.07
CA SER A 455 11.00 -3.93 10.18
C SER A 455 11.20 -3.14 11.47
N TYR A 456 12.45 -3.04 11.93
CA TYR A 456 12.88 -2.17 13.03
C TYR A 456 14.21 -1.49 12.70
N GLU A 457 14.53 -0.41 13.40
CA GLU A 457 15.84 0.24 13.38
C GLU A 457 16.65 -0.15 14.62
N TYR A 458 17.95 -0.40 14.43
CA TYR A 458 18.85 -0.78 15.50
C TYR A 458 19.39 0.45 16.22
N PHE A 459 18.85 0.70 17.41
CA PHE A 459 19.36 1.73 18.30
C PHE A 459 20.39 1.15 19.28
N HIS A 460 21.54 1.80 19.38
CA HIS A 460 22.65 1.39 20.23
C HIS A 460 23.44 2.58 20.79
N TYR A 461 24.40 2.31 21.67
CA TYR A 461 25.22 3.35 22.31
C TYR A 461 25.95 4.26 21.32
N LEU A 462 26.17 5.50 21.77
CA LEU A 462 26.92 6.55 21.07
C LEU A 462 26.28 7.07 19.77
N GLN A 463 25.06 6.63 19.46
CA GLN A 463 24.27 7.22 18.39
C GLN A 463 23.83 8.65 18.75
N ASP A 464 23.55 9.45 17.72
CA ASP A 464 23.15 10.86 17.82
C ASP A 464 24.21 11.77 18.46
N GLY A 465 25.46 11.30 18.53
CA GLY A 465 26.55 12.01 19.22
C GLY A 465 26.36 12.07 20.73
N PHE A 466 25.49 11.23 21.30
CA PHE A 466 25.16 11.22 22.72
C PHE A 466 25.84 10.07 23.46
N ASN A 467 26.63 10.38 24.49
CA ASN A 467 27.31 9.34 25.27
C ASN A 467 26.43 8.80 26.39
N ASP A 468 25.74 7.71 26.08
CA ASP A 468 24.89 6.95 26.99
C ASP A 468 25.52 5.63 27.48
N SER A 469 26.84 5.49 27.30
CA SER A 469 27.57 4.29 27.70
C SER A 469 27.42 4.03 29.20
N GLY A 470 26.97 2.82 29.52
CA GLY A 470 26.77 2.38 30.90
C GLY A 470 25.42 2.74 31.50
N TRP A 471 24.54 3.46 30.79
CA TRP A 471 23.19 3.75 31.31
C TRP A 471 22.04 3.84 30.31
N GLY A 472 22.33 3.95 29.01
CA GLY A 472 21.32 4.07 27.98
C GLY A 472 20.67 2.77 27.52
N CYS A 473 21.05 1.60 28.03
CA CYS A 473 20.73 0.32 27.37
C CYS A 473 19.21 0.11 27.21
N ALA A 474 18.44 0.39 28.25
CA ALA A 474 16.99 0.32 28.22
C ALA A 474 16.35 1.41 27.35
N TYR A 475 16.93 2.61 27.30
CA TYR A 475 16.50 3.68 26.39
C TYR A 475 16.66 3.27 24.93
N ARG A 476 17.80 2.70 24.55
CA ARG A 476 18.05 2.23 23.18
C ARG A 476 17.17 1.03 22.79
N SER A 477 16.90 0.13 23.73
CA SER A 477 15.92 -0.95 23.54
C SER A 477 14.50 -0.38 23.31
N LEU A 478 14.08 0.61 24.09
CA LEU A 478 12.82 1.31 23.90
C LEU A 478 12.74 2.01 22.53
N GLN A 479 13.80 2.70 22.12
CA GLN A 479 13.88 3.33 20.80
C GLN A 479 13.72 2.31 19.67
N THR A 480 14.36 1.15 19.79
CA THR A 480 14.18 0.02 18.86
C THR A 480 12.72 -0.43 18.81
N ILE A 481 12.06 -0.60 19.96
CA ILE A 481 10.63 -0.98 20.03
C ILE A 481 9.74 0.09 19.37
N ILE A 482 9.93 1.38 19.68
CA ILE A 482 9.15 2.47 19.10
C ILE A 482 9.37 2.54 17.58
N SER A 483 10.61 2.31 17.11
CA SER A 483 10.92 2.28 15.68
C SER A 483 10.13 1.19 14.95
N TRP A 484 9.92 0.03 15.57
CA TRP A 484 9.10 -1.04 15.01
C TRP A 484 7.65 -0.59 14.85
N PHE A 485 7.04 0.01 15.89
CA PHE A 485 5.66 0.51 15.79
C PHE A 485 5.50 1.60 14.73
N ARG A 486 6.50 2.48 14.59
CA ARG A 486 6.53 3.51 13.55
C ARG A 486 6.63 2.90 12.14
N LEU A 487 7.58 1.99 11.93
CA LEU A 487 7.79 1.33 10.63
C LEU A 487 6.62 0.41 10.25
N GLN A 488 5.87 -0.11 11.22
CA GLN A 488 4.67 -0.90 11.00
C GLN A 488 3.39 -0.03 10.97
N ASN A 489 3.54 1.30 10.93
CA ASN A 489 2.45 2.27 10.77
C ASN A 489 1.40 2.28 11.89
N TYR A 490 1.73 1.77 13.08
CA TYR A 490 0.89 1.95 14.27
C TYR A 490 0.93 3.39 14.78
N THR A 491 2.04 4.09 14.54
CA THR A 491 2.24 5.48 14.97
C THR A 491 2.99 6.29 13.93
N SER A 492 2.68 7.59 13.86
CA SER A 492 3.48 8.59 13.14
C SER A 492 4.49 9.30 14.06
N ILE A 493 4.50 8.97 15.36
CA ILE A 493 5.42 9.56 16.34
C ILE A 493 6.85 9.14 16.01
N GLU A 494 7.74 10.13 15.95
CA GLU A 494 9.17 9.91 15.78
C GLU A 494 9.77 9.22 17.00
N VAL A 495 10.88 8.51 16.81
CA VAL A 495 11.56 7.82 17.90
C VAL A 495 12.13 8.87 18.88
N PRO A 496 11.72 8.87 20.16
CA PRO A 496 12.10 9.91 21.11
C PRO A 496 13.56 9.78 21.56
N SER A 497 14.19 10.91 21.86
CA SER A 497 15.49 11.00 22.52
C SER A 497 15.40 10.59 24.00
N HIS A 498 16.55 10.33 24.65
CA HIS A 498 16.59 10.03 26.10
C HIS A 498 15.91 11.11 26.93
N ARG A 499 16.10 12.38 26.55
CA ARG A 499 15.51 13.52 27.26
C ARG A 499 13.99 13.54 27.14
N GLU A 500 13.45 13.24 25.95
CA GLU A 500 11.99 13.16 25.75
C GLU A 500 11.39 11.95 26.48
N ILE A 501 12.09 10.83 26.54
CA ILE A 501 11.70 9.66 27.35
C ILE A 501 11.66 10.05 28.84
N GLN A 502 12.69 10.72 29.35
CA GLN A 502 12.74 11.20 30.73
C GLN A 502 11.62 12.21 31.01
N GLN A 503 11.39 13.16 30.10
CA GLN A 503 10.31 14.13 30.20
C GLN A 503 8.94 13.43 30.26
N THR A 504 8.73 12.41 29.44
CA THR A 504 7.48 11.63 29.45
C THR A 504 7.23 10.99 30.82
N LEU A 505 8.25 10.43 31.46
CA LEU A 505 8.15 9.84 32.81
C LEU A 505 7.86 10.88 33.90
N VAL A 506 8.40 12.09 33.76
CA VAL A 506 8.08 13.21 34.66
C VAL A 506 6.64 13.70 34.43
N ASP A 507 6.21 13.84 33.19
CA ASP A 507 4.90 14.37 32.82
C ASP A 507 3.74 13.48 33.31
N ILE A 508 3.96 12.17 33.39
CA ILE A 508 2.99 11.22 33.96
C ILE A 508 3.08 11.09 35.49
N GLY A 509 4.04 11.77 36.13
CA GLY A 509 4.25 11.77 37.58
C GLY A 509 4.99 10.55 38.14
N ASP A 510 5.68 9.76 37.32
CA ASP A 510 6.48 8.61 37.77
C ASP A 510 7.83 9.03 38.36
N LYS A 511 8.42 10.11 37.84
CA LYS A 511 9.74 10.63 38.27
C LYS A 511 9.68 12.12 38.62
N ASP A 512 10.59 12.56 39.47
CA ASP A 512 10.78 13.98 39.81
C ASP A 512 11.39 14.78 38.64
N PRO A 513 11.14 16.10 38.54
CA PRO A 513 11.70 16.94 37.47
C PRO A 513 13.24 16.90 37.32
N SER A 514 13.98 16.58 38.39
CA SER A 514 15.43 16.41 38.35
C SER A 514 15.89 15.20 37.53
N PHE A 515 14.98 14.30 37.19
CA PHE A 515 15.26 13.13 36.36
C PHE A 515 15.58 13.51 34.91
N ILE A 516 15.05 14.64 34.42
CA ILE A 516 15.29 15.14 33.06
C ILE A 516 16.74 15.60 32.92
N GLY A 517 17.46 15.02 31.96
CA GLY A 517 18.89 15.25 31.75
C GLY A 517 19.80 14.45 32.68
N SER A 518 19.24 13.61 33.56
CA SER A 518 20.01 12.68 34.39
C SER A 518 20.62 11.54 33.55
N ARG A 519 21.47 10.73 34.19
CA ARG A 519 22.04 9.49 33.62
C ARG A 519 21.52 8.25 34.34
N GLU A 520 20.33 8.35 34.92
CA GLU A 520 19.73 7.25 35.66
C GLU A 520 19.20 6.16 34.73
N TRP A 521 19.18 4.92 35.22
CA TRP A 521 18.64 3.77 34.50
C TRP A 521 17.10 3.75 34.57
N ILE A 522 16.49 3.18 33.53
CA ILE A 522 15.06 2.83 33.49
C ILE A 522 14.91 1.32 33.27
N GLY A 523 13.80 0.75 33.72
CA GLY A 523 13.49 -0.67 33.57
C GLY A 523 12.22 -0.94 32.75
N ALA A 524 11.82 -2.20 32.71
CA ALA A 524 10.65 -2.66 31.97
C ALA A 524 9.36 -1.89 32.33
N ILE A 525 9.19 -1.50 33.60
CA ILE A 525 8.00 -0.77 34.07
C ILE A 525 7.97 0.65 33.52
N GLU A 526 9.07 1.41 33.65
CA GLU A 526 9.15 2.74 33.05
C GLU A 526 8.97 2.71 31.53
N LEU A 527 9.55 1.71 30.85
CA LEU A 527 9.32 1.51 29.41
C LEU A 527 7.84 1.31 29.08
N SER A 528 7.11 0.52 29.88
CA SER A 528 5.66 0.32 29.69
C SER A 528 4.87 1.62 29.79
N PHE A 529 5.24 2.51 30.72
CA PHE A 529 4.56 3.79 30.89
C PHE A 529 4.82 4.73 29.72
N VAL A 530 6.04 4.74 29.20
CA VAL A 530 6.38 5.55 28.02
C VAL A 530 5.68 5.03 26.78
N LEU A 531 5.61 3.70 26.57
CA LEU A 531 4.88 3.10 25.45
C LEU A 531 3.38 3.37 25.53
N ASP A 532 2.78 3.29 26.71
CA ASP A 532 1.37 3.64 26.93
C ASP A 532 1.11 5.12 26.67
N LYS A 533 1.92 6.01 27.28
CA LYS A 533 1.74 7.46 27.16
C LYS A 533 1.93 7.98 25.74
N LEU A 534 2.96 7.50 25.03
CA LEU A 534 3.27 7.98 23.69
C LEU A 534 2.42 7.29 22.64
N LEU A 535 2.24 5.97 22.73
CA LEU A 535 1.67 5.16 21.64
C LEU A 535 0.30 4.55 21.96
N GLY A 536 -0.17 4.63 23.21
CA GLY A 536 -1.35 3.88 23.67
C GLY A 536 -1.13 2.36 23.67
N VAL A 537 0.13 1.92 23.77
CA VAL A 537 0.50 0.50 23.68
C VAL A 537 0.54 -0.12 25.06
N THR A 538 -0.36 -1.07 25.30
CA THR A 538 -0.33 -1.90 26.51
C THR A 538 0.82 -2.90 26.45
N CYS A 539 1.43 -3.21 27.60
CA CYS A 539 2.52 -4.18 27.67
C CYS A 539 2.23 -5.29 28.68
N LYS A 540 2.70 -6.50 28.39
CA LYS A 540 2.76 -7.61 29.35
C LYS A 540 4.18 -7.68 29.92
N VAL A 541 4.31 -7.89 31.23
CA VAL A 541 5.61 -8.06 31.89
C VAL A 541 5.73 -9.47 32.45
N ILE A 542 6.75 -10.22 32.00
CA ILE A 542 7.11 -11.52 32.55
C ILE A 542 8.29 -11.32 33.49
N ASN A 543 8.13 -11.71 34.76
CA ASN A 543 9.18 -11.63 35.76
C ASN A 543 9.77 -13.03 35.97
N VAL A 544 11.10 -13.14 35.92
CA VAL A 544 11.85 -14.34 36.29
C VAL A 544 12.84 -14.00 37.39
N ARG A 545 12.98 -14.89 38.37
CA ARG A 545 13.82 -14.64 39.56
C ARG A 545 15.29 -14.99 39.32
N SER A 546 15.56 -15.81 38.31
CA SER A 546 16.87 -16.27 37.90
C SER A 546 16.96 -16.34 36.38
N GLY A 547 18.15 -16.07 35.82
CA GLY A 547 18.43 -16.35 34.40
C GLY A 547 18.24 -17.83 34.01
N ALA A 548 18.27 -18.76 34.98
CA ALA A 548 18.00 -20.18 34.75
C ALA A 548 16.55 -20.48 34.38
N GLU A 549 15.61 -19.59 34.70
CA GLU A 549 14.17 -19.76 34.43
C GLU A 549 13.80 -19.27 33.01
N LEU A 550 14.69 -18.60 32.28
CA LEU A 550 14.40 -18.07 30.94
C LEU A 550 14.05 -19.14 29.90
N PRO A 551 14.75 -20.30 29.83
CA PRO A 551 14.35 -21.41 28.97
C PRO A 551 12.90 -21.87 29.19
N GLU A 552 12.40 -21.80 30.44
CA GLU A 552 11.02 -22.19 30.76
C GLU A 552 9.98 -21.22 30.15
N LYS A 553 10.41 -20.00 29.79
CA LYS A 553 9.56 -18.99 29.15
C LYS A 553 9.63 -19.01 27.62
N CYS A 554 10.46 -19.87 27.01
CA CYS A 554 10.59 -19.93 25.54
C CYS A 554 9.28 -20.20 24.82
N ARG A 555 8.43 -21.08 25.35
CA ARG A 555 7.11 -21.36 24.76
C ARG A 555 6.20 -20.12 24.76
N GLU A 556 6.21 -19.38 25.87
CA GLU A 556 5.42 -18.15 26.01
C GLU A 556 5.95 -17.04 25.10
N LEU A 557 7.28 -16.95 24.93
CA LEU A 557 7.91 -16.03 23.99
C LEU A 557 7.64 -16.41 22.54
N ALA A 558 7.67 -17.69 22.18
CA ALA A 558 7.31 -18.17 20.84
C ALA A 558 5.87 -17.74 20.50
N LEU A 559 4.94 -17.97 21.42
CA LEU A 559 3.55 -17.54 21.27
C LEU A 559 3.40 -16.01 21.16
N HIS A 560 4.23 -15.23 21.84
CA HIS A 560 4.26 -13.78 21.68
C HIS A 560 4.73 -13.36 20.28
N PHE A 561 5.81 -13.94 19.76
CA PHE A 561 6.30 -13.63 18.42
C PHE A 561 5.33 -14.08 17.31
N GLU A 562 4.62 -15.18 17.52
CA GLU A 562 3.58 -15.67 16.60
C GLU A 562 2.36 -14.76 16.53
N ASN A 563 1.89 -14.24 17.68
CA ASN A 563 0.65 -13.47 17.74
C ASN A 563 0.87 -11.95 17.65
N GLN A 564 1.80 -11.42 18.45
CA GLN A 564 2.08 -9.99 18.58
C GLN A 564 3.19 -9.55 17.64
N SER A 565 4.23 -10.38 17.49
CA SER A 565 5.37 -10.15 16.61
C SER A 565 6.18 -8.88 16.90
N THR A 566 6.04 -8.32 18.11
CA THR A 566 6.76 -7.12 18.57
C THR A 566 8.12 -7.48 19.19
N PRO A 567 9.15 -6.63 19.07
CA PRO A 567 10.40 -6.81 19.81
C PRO A 567 10.17 -6.77 21.32
N VAL A 568 10.92 -7.58 22.07
CA VAL A 568 10.78 -7.73 23.53
C VAL A 568 12.00 -7.16 24.22
N MET A 569 11.84 -6.24 25.17
CA MET A 569 12.96 -5.80 26.00
C MET A 569 13.16 -6.79 27.15
N ILE A 570 14.40 -7.17 27.44
CA ILE A 570 14.76 -7.95 28.63
C ILE A 570 15.76 -7.16 29.46
N GLY A 571 15.42 -6.87 30.71
CA GLY A 571 16.26 -6.13 31.65
C GLY A 571 16.51 -6.90 32.93
N GLY A 572 17.76 -6.95 33.39
CA GLY A 572 18.15 -7.57 34.66
C GLY A 572 19.24 -6.78 35.37
N GLY A 573 18.89 -6.14 36.50
CA GLY A 573 19.78 -5.21 37.19
C GLY A 573 20.11 -3.98 36.34
N VAL A 574 21.34 -3.92 35.81
CA VAL A 574 21.90 -2.75 35.12
C VAL A 574 22.09 -2.96 33.61
N LEU A 575 21.71 -4.12 33.09
CA LEU A 575 21.84 -4.49 31.68
C LEU A 575 20.47 -4.74 31.07
N ALA A 576 20.31 -4.28 29.83
CA ALA A 576 19.12 -4.49 29.02
C ALA A 576 19.51 -4.97 27.62
N TYR A 577 18.72 -5.87 27.05
CA TYR A 577 18.84 -6.33 25.67
C TYR A 577 17.49 -6.29 24.97
N THR A 578 17.48 -6.38 23.65
CA THR A 578 16.27 -6.58 22.87
C THR A 578 16.25 -7.99 22.28
N LEU A 579 15.20 -8.74 22.58
CA LEU A 579 14.89 -10.04 22.02
C LEU A 579 14.11 -9.86 20.73
N LEU A 580 14.57 -10.49 19.66
CA LEU A 580 13.96 -10.42 18.33
C LEU A 580 13.26 -11.73 17.91
N GLY A 581 13.45 -12.79 18.68
CA GLY A 581 12.89 -14.10 18.41
C GLY A 581 13.45 -15.19 19.31
N VAL A 582 12.86 -16.36 19.22
CA VAL A 582 13.30 -17.58 19.89
C VAL A 582 13.34 -18.75 18.90
N ASP A 583 14.22 -19.70 19.16
CA ASP A 583 14.23 -21.00 18.51
C ASP A 583 14.03 -22.04 19.62
N TYR A 584 12.94 -22.80 19.54
CA TYR A 584 12.52 -23.68 20.63
C TYR A 584 12.14 -25.07 20.11
N ASN A 585 12.75 -26.10 20.69
CA ASN A 585 12.34 -27.48 20.47
C ASN A 585 11.45 -27.94 21.64
N GLU A 586 10.16 -28.14 21.36
CA GLU A 586 9.19 -28.57 22.39
C GLU A 586 9.50 -29.96 22.98
N ALA A 587 10.13 -30.86 22.22
CA ALA A 587 10.41 -32.22 22.65
C ALA A 587 11.65 -32.33 23.54
N SER A 588 12.71 -31.57 23.22
CA SER A 588 13.97 -31.60 23.98
C SER A 588 14.08 -30.49 25.04
N GLY A 589 13.30 -29.41 24.90
CA GLY A 589 13.46 -28.19 25.68
C GLY A 589 14.67 -27.34 25.31
N ASP A 590 15.47 -27.74 24.30
CA ASP A 590 16.60 -26.92 23.82
C ASP A 590 16.07 -25.62 23.21
N CYS A 591 16.78 -24.52 23.49
CA CYS A 591 16.37 -23.22 23.04
C CYS A 591 17.52 -22.24 22.80
N ALA A 592 17.25 -21.28 21.93
CA ALA A 592 18.10 -20.13 21.70
C ALA A 592 17.27 -18.85 21.61
N PHE A 593 17.91 -17.74 21.98
CA PHE A 593 17.32 -16.40 21.99
C PHE A 593 18.05 -15.54 20.97
N LEU A 594 17.33 -14.89 20.08
CA LEU A 594 17.90 -13.96 19.12
C LEU A 594 18.04 -12.60 19.80
N ILE A 595 19.27 -12.21 20.14
CA ILE A 595 19.58 -11.01 20.91
C ILE A 595 20.09 -9.92 19.98
N LEU A 596 19.55 -8.71 20.16
CA LEU A 596 20.07 -7.45 19.66
C LEU A 596 20.58 -6.63 20.85
N ASP A 597 21.88 -6.37 20.86
CA ASP A 597 22.60 -5.84 22.01
C ASP A 597 22.78 -4.32 21.92
N PRO A 598 22.05 -3.50 22.70
CA PRO A 598 22.12 -2.05 22.61
C PRO A 598 23.47 -1.46 23.07
N HIS A 599 24.37 -2.27 23.64
CA HIS A 599 25.66 -1.81 24.16
C HIS A 599 26.73 -1.64 23.07
N TYR A 600 26.42 -1.94 21.80
CA TYR A 600 27.35 -1.72 20.70
C TYR A 600 27.75 -0.24 20.61
N THR A 601 29.06 0.05 20.60
CA THR A 601 29.62 1.41 20.53
C THR A 601 30.35 1.68 19.22
N GLY A 602 30.37 0.72 18.30
CA GLY A 602 31.08 0.85 17.03
C GLY A 602 30.28 1.62 15.99
N THR A 603 30.87 1.76 14.81
CA THR A 603 30.22 2.33 13.62
C THR A 603 29.16 1.38 13.06
N ASP A 604 28.14 1.91 12.37
CA ASP A 604 27.07 1.16 11.66
C ASP A 604 27.61 0.22 10.55
N ASP A 605 28.28 -0.86 10.94
CA ASP A 605 28.88 -1.87 10.06
C ASP A 605 28.26 -3.24 10.36
N LEU A 606 27.34 -3.65 9.49
CA LEU A 606 26.58 -4.91 9.63
C LEU A 606 27.50 -6.13 9.81
N LYS A 607 28.62 -6.20 9.10
CA LYS A 607 29.55 -7.34 9.22
C LYS A 607 30.17 -7.38 10.59
N LYS A 608 30.60 -6.24 11.15
CA LYS A 608 31.16 -6.17 12.51
C LYS A 608 30.12 -6.47 13.58
N ILE A 609 28.89 -6.02 13.41
CA ILE A 609 27.79 -6.26 14.35
C ILE A 609 27.46 -7.75 14.43
N VAL A 610 27.29 -8.40 13.28
CA VAL A 610 26.96 -9.84 13.21
C VAL A 610 28.16 -10.70 13.64
N SER A 611 29.36 -10.44 13.12
CA SER A 611 30.56 -11.23 13.48
C SER A 611 31.00 -11.04 14.93
N GLY A 612 30.76 -9.85 15.50
CA GLY A 612 30.97 -9.56 16.91
C GLY A 612 29.89 -10.14 17.83
N GLY A 613 28.81 -10.70 17.26
CA GLY A 613 27.71 -11.30 18.00
C GLY A 613 26.85 -10.29 18.77
N TRP A 614 26.84 -9.03 18.33
CA TRP A 614 25.99 -7.95 18.86
C TRP A 614 24.54 -8.08 18.39
N CYS A 615 24.33 -8.69 17.21
CA CYS A 615 23.07 -9.28 16.83
C CYS A 615 23.31 -10.77 16.55
N GLY A 616 22.64 -11.68 17.25
CA GLY A 616 22.86 -13.11 17.05
C GLY A 616 22.14 -14.02 18.03
N TRP A 617 22.06 -15.30 17.67
CA TRP A 617 21.51 -16.35 18.51
C TRP A 617 22.41 -16.64 19.71
N LYS A 618 21.81 -16.67 20.91
CA LYS A 618 22.45 -17.02 22.17
C LYS A 618 21.69 -18.18 22.79
N LYS A 619 22.38 -19.32 22.99
CA LYS A 619 21.83 -20.40 23.81
C LYS A 619 21.85 -20.00 25.29
N ALA A 620 20.91 -20.51 26.06
CA ALA A 620 20.89 -20.27 27.52
C ALA A 620 22.21 -20.75 28.17
N VAL A 621 22.68 -21.92 27.73
CA VAL A 621 24.00 -22.47 28.05
C VAL A 621 24.75 -22.65 26.73
N ASP A 622 25.91 -22.02 26.59
CA ASP A 622 26.74 -22.19 25.39
C ASP A 622 27.44 -23.56 25.35
N ASN A 623 28.07 -23.88 24.22
CA ASN A 623 28.79 -25.15 24.02
C ASN A 623 29.99 -25.33 24.97
N LYS A 624 30.38 -24.29 25.73
CA LYS A 624 31.45 -24.32 26.74
C LYS A 624 30.89 -24.38 28.16
N GLY A 625 29.57 -24.53 28.33
CA GLY A 625 28.90 -24.59 29.63
C GLY A 625 28.73 -23.23 30.31
N LYS A 626 28.93 -22.12 29.58
CA LYS A 626 28.75 -20.76 30.13
C LYS A 626 27.31 -20.32 29.92
N ASN A 627 26.68 -19.84 30.99
CA ASN A 627 25.34 -19.29 30.92
C ASN A 627 25.38 -17.89 30.31
N PHE A 628 24.55 -17.64 29.29
CA PHE A 628 24.41 -16.29 28.74
C PHE A 628 23.66 -15.37 29.71
N PHE A 629 22.57 -15.88 30.29
CA PHE A 629 21.83 -15.21 31.35
C PHE A 629 22.37 -15.63 32.72
N LEU A 630 22.58 -14.65 33.60
CA LEU A 630 23.18 -14.88 34.91
C LEU A 630 22.15 -15.49 35.85
N HIS A 631 22.49 -16.66 36.44
CA HIS A 631 21.58 -17.38 37.33
C HIS A 631 21.31 -16.64 38.66
N ASP A 632 22.20 -15.75 39.08
CA ASP A 632 22.07 -14.97 40.33
C ASP A 632 21.35 -13.62 40.13
N LYS A 633 20.78 -13.38 38.94
CA LYS A 633 20.07 -12.14 38.59
C LYS A 633 18.62 -12.44 38.22
N PHE A 634 17.74 -11.54 38.63
CA PHE A 634 16.36 -11.48 38.13
C PHE A 634 16.33 -10.81 36.76
N TYR A 635 15.30 -11.14 35.97
CA TYR A 635 15.03 -10.47 34.70
C TYR A 635 13.54 -10.15 34.57
N ASN A 636 13.26 -8.98 34.02
CA ASN A 636 11.92 -8.55 33.62
C ASN A 636 11.90 -8.45 32.10
N LEU A 637 10.97 -9.16 31.46
CA LEU A 637 10.75 -9.10 30.03
C LEU A 637 9.51 -8.27 29.78
N LEU A 638 9.68 -7.17 29.04
CA LEU A 638 8.60 -6.33 28.57
C LEU A 638 8.18 -6.80 27.18
N LEU A 639 6.93 -7.24 27.07
CA LEU A 639 6.30 -7.74 25.86
C LEU A 639 5.24 -6.73 25.39
N PRO A 640 5.56 -5.77 24.49
CA PRO A 640 4.59 -4.82 23.96
C PRO A 640 3.47 -5.54 23.20
N GLN A 641 2.21 -5.23 23.50
CA GLN A 641 1.07 -5.83 22.80
C GLN A 641 0.71 -4.99 21.59
N ARG A 642 0.49 -5.65 20.45
CA ARG A 642 0.09 -5.01 19.22
C ARG A 642 -1.33 -4.48 19.36
N PRO A 643 -1.58 -3.18 19.13
CA PRO A 643 -2.94 -2.64 19.14
C PRO A 643 -3.79 -3.30 18.04
N ASN A 644 -5.04 -3.62 18.35
CA ASN A 644 -6.00 -4.01 17.33
C ASN A 644 -6.45 -2.74 16.59
N MET A 645 -5.85 -2.49 15.44
CA MET A 645 -6.07 -1.28 14.65
C MET A 645 -6.21 -1.63 13.18
N VAL A 646 -7.14 -0.98 12.49
CA VAL A 646 -7.28 -0.96 11.03
C VAL A 646 -7.09 0.43 10.49
#